data_AF-A0A536S6L9-F1
#
_entry.id   AF-A0A536S6L9-F1
#
_cell.length_a   1.000
_cell.length_b   1.000
_cell.length_c   1.000
_cell.angle_alpha   90.00
_cell.angle_beta   90.00
_cell.angle_gamma   90.00
#
_symmetry.space_group_name_H-M   'P 1'
#
loop_
_entity.id
_entity.type
_entity.pdbx_description
1 polymer ?
#
loop_
_entity_poly.entity_id
_entity_poly.type
_entity_poly.pdbx_seq_one_letter_code
_entity_poly.pdbx_strand_id
1 'polypeptide(L)'
;MQIDSLVAATKAAHANAIVAQVVRRGDCLCLRAGLPLTPGVTGAFDPLEALITAAHAQGIEVHAWVIATAMWNSTTPPSDPDHVFNLHGPAAVGRDNWVMLRSDGQSKLNDDWLLDPGHPDAAAWVVNMALSVVRNYDVDGINLDRIRYPDGNLGTNVPSWGYNSASLARFRAETGRTDTPANTDPQWTQWRRDQITSIVRRIYVESIALKPRIRVSADLITYGNGPATLGSFEATRAYAEQLQDWRGWLREGIVDTAMLMNYKRDTLTTEPNNQRRMYDEWAEFGKDNQYRRSTAIGTALYLNDIASSVSQARRAVAPSAAGNTAVGWVGYSYRTPDTLANADTRTDAASRAELIKGLTAPSAYDSAAPPVFADTPPVPPMTWKTQPLFGHLRGIALASDGTPLADTVVHLIDRQTGFAVRDARTDSTGWFGFVDLVTDTYRVTTDSPRVAGGVLGDATIAAGQVGTLGAAAPSASPSPSPSPSPSPSPSPSPSPNTCQTSVGPGIAAPTSVASGVAGFHASWYGQSGYATLCAGQTAPAVVAYYNSGTRGWLAGTMGQVAYLGTWDPEPGQDRATSLGGDGTDGSPNTGWPRFNRLAAQPAEWVGPNQVAWFQFTIVAPSVPGTYRLSIRPLIEGAQWLEDYGVFWYVTVKTP
;
A
#
# COMPACT_ATOMS: atom_id res chain seq x y z
N MET A 1 -27.02 -13.30 -20.50
CA MET A 1 -25.77 -14.12 -20.51
C MET A 1 -25.21 -14.19 -19.09
N GLN A 2 -24.19 -15.02 -18.83
CA GLN A 2 -23.62 -15.21 -17.47
C GLN A 2 -23.08 -13.92 -16.84
N ILE A 3 -22.55 -12.99 -17.65
CA ILE A 3 -22.10 -11.65 -17.21
C ILE A 3 -23.27 -10.85 -16.62
N ASP A 4 -24.40 -10.78 -17.32
CA ASP A 4 -25.58 -10.05 -16.83
C ASP A 4 -26.08 -10.62 -15.50
N SER A 5 -26.04 -11.95 -15.34
CA SER A 5 -26.41 -12.62 -14.09
C SER A 5 -25.44 -12.29 -12.94
N LEU A 6 -24.14 -12.19 -13.22
CA LEU A 6 -23.13 -11.73 -12.26
C LEU A 6 -23.43 -10.29 -11.82
N VAL A 7 -23.60 -9.37 -12.78
CA VAL A 7 -23.88 -7.95 -12.48
C VAL A 7 -25.18 -7.80 -11.69
N ALA A 8 -26.25 -8.51 -12.08
CA ALA A 8 -27.52 -8.49 -11.38
C ALA A 8 -27.41 -9.03 -9.94
N ALA A 9 -26.64 -10.11 -9.73
CA ALA A 9 -26.40 -10.66 -8.40
C ALA A 9 -25.55 -9.72 -7.53
N THR A 10 -24.53 -9.08 -8.10
CA THR A 10 -23.73 -8.05 -7.39
C THR A 10 -24.61 -6.90 -6.92
N LYS A 11 -25.48 -6.39 -7.81
CA LYS A 11 -26.45 -5.33 -7.46
C LYS A 11 -27.43 -5.79 -6.38
N ALA A 12 -27.96 -7.00 -6.49
CA ALA A 12 -28.89 -7.56 -5.52
C ALA A 12 -28.23 -7.78 -4.14
N ALA A 13 -26.93 -8.04 -4.09
CA ALA A 13 -26.15 -8.11 -2.86
C ALA A 13 -25.81 -6.75 -2.24
N HIS A 14 -26.24 -5.64 -2.86
CA HIS A 14 -25.83 -4.26 -2.55
C HIS A 14 -24.29 -4.06 -2.61
N ALA A 15 -23.58 -4.90 -3.36
CA ALA A 15 -22.17 -4.71 -3.63
C ALA A 15 -21.98 -3.70 -4.76
N ASN A 16 -20.90 -2.94 -4.70
CA ASN A 16 -20.61 -1.83 -5.61
C ASN A 16 -19.35 -2.02 -6.47
N ALA A 17 -18.67 -3.17 -6.34
CA ALA A 17 -17.50 -3.52 -7.13
C ALA A 17 -17.46 -5.02 -7.45
N ILE A 18 -16.90 -5.35 -8.61
CA ILE A 18 -16.57 -6.72 -9.04
C ILE A 18 -15.06 -6.80 -9.21
N VAL A 19 -14.43 -7.68 -8.43
CA VAL A 19 -13.02 -8.05 -8.60
C VAL A 19 -12.96 -9.31 -9.46
N ALA A 20 -12.79 -9.14 -10.77
CA ALA A 20 -12.91 -10.22 -11.75
C ALA A 20 -11.54 -10.76 -12.15
N GLN A 21 -11.33 -12.07 -12.03
CA GLN A 21 -10.10 -12.71 -12.51
C GLN A 21 -10.03 -12.58 -14.03
N VAL A 22 -9.18 -11.68 -14.53
CA VAL A 22 -9.00 -11.45 -15.97
C VAL A 22 -7.72 -12.08 -16.48
N VAL A 23 -6.65 -12.07 -15.66
CA VAL A 23 -5.39 -12.73 -16.00
C VAL A 23 -5.17 -13.90 -15.05
N ARG A 24 -5.07 -15.10 -15.62
CA ARG A 24 -5.05 -16.35 -14.84
C ARG A 24 -3.65 -16.92 -14.69
N ARG A 25 -3.02 -17.29 -15.80
CA ARG A 25 -1.70 -17.94 -15.81
C ARG A 25 -0.96 -17.58 -17.09
N GLY A 26 -0.64 -16.31 -17.28
CA GLY A 26 0.01 -15.85 -18.52
C GLY A 26 -0.92 -15.63 -19.70
N ASP A 27 -2.22 -15.73 -19.48
CA ASP A 27 -3.29 -15.58 -20.46
C ASP A 27 -4.39 -14.62 -19.95
N CYS A 28 -5.17 -14.04 -20.87
CA CYS A 28 -6.24 -13.10 -20.54
C CYS A 28 -7.63 -13.54 -21.04
N LEU A 29 -8.64 -13.31 -20.21
CA LEU A 29 -10.05 -13.27 -20.60
C LEU A 29 -10.41 -11.90 -21.22
N CYS A 30 -9.57 -11.41 -22.13
CA CYS A 30 -9.65 -10.07 -22.69
C CYS A 30 -8.86 -10.01 -24.01
N LEU A 31 -9.31 -9.25 -25.03
CA LEU A 31 -8.70 -9.28 -26.38
C LEU A 31 -7.63 -8.21 -26.62
N ARG A 32 -7.75 -7.08 -25.94
CA ARG A 32 -6.95 -5.86 -26.13
C ARG A 32 -5.76 -5.73 -25.18
N ALA A 33 -5.50 -6.71 -24.30
CA ALA A 33 -4.25 -6.73 -23.54
C ALA A 33 -3.15 -7.43 -24.33
N GLY A 34 -1.88 -7.12 -24.07
CA GLY A 34 -0.71 -7.75 -24.69
C GLY A 34 -0.41 -9.15 -24.16
N LEU A 35 -1.45 -9.98 -23.99
CA LEU A 35 -1.38 -11.33 -23.46
C LEU A 35 -2.10 -12.30 -24.41
N PRO A 36 -1.64 -13.56 -24.51
CA PRO A 36 -2.40 -14.62 -25.14
C PRO A 36 -3.82 -14.74 -24.59
N LEU A 37 -4.74 -15.20 -25.43
CA LEU A 37 -6.12 -15.43 -25.01
C LEU A 37 -6.23 -16.69 -24.15
N THR A 38 -7.06 -16.62 -23.11
CA THR A 38 -7.40 -17.80 -22.33
C THR A 38 -8.10 -18.84 -23.20
N PRO A 39 -7.67 -20.12 -23.15
CA PRO A 39 -8.32 -21.19 -23.90
C PRO A 39 -9.83 -21.24 -23.63
N GLY A 40 -10.63 -21.23 -24.70
CA GLY A 40 -12.09 -21.22 -24.65
C GLY A 40 -12.73 -19.86 -24.95
N VAL A 41 -11.97 -18.76 -24.95
CA VAL A 41 -12.41 -17.49 -25.56
C VAL A 41 -12.29 -17.64 -27.08
N THR A 42 -13.40 -17.49 -27.80
CA THR A 42 -13.42 -17.64 -29.27
C THR A 42 -14.09 -16.45 -29.95
N GLY A 43 -13.64 -16.13 -31.16
CA GLY A 43 -14.20 -15.06 -31.98
C GLY A 43 -13.86 -13.66 -31.48
N ALA A 44 -14.73 -12.69 -31.80
CA ALA A 44 -14.54 -11.27 -31.48
C ALA A 44 -15.14 -10.85 -30.12
N PHE A 45 -15.60 -11.80 -29.31
CA PHE A 45 -16.18 -11.49 -28.00
C PHE A 45 -15.08 -11.20 -26.98
N ASP A 46 -15.07 -9.98 -26.43
CA ASP A 46 -14.16 -9.55 -25.37
C ASP A 46 -14.86 -9.64 -24.00
N PRO A 47 -14.54 -10.65 -23.16
CA PRO A 47 -15.25 -10.86 -21.89
C PRO A 47 -15.06 -9.70 -20.90
N LEU A 48 -13.88 -9.09 -20.85
CA LEU A 48 -13.60 -7.98 -19.95
C LEU A 48 -14.35 -6.72 -20.38
N GLU A 49 -14.35 -6.38 -21.67
CA GLU A 49 -15.11 -5.24 -22.18
C GLU A 49 -16.62 -5.40 -21.94
N ALA A 50 -17.14 -6.60 -22.16
CA ALA A 50 -18.56 -6.91 -21.92
C ALA A 50 -18.91 -6.77 -20.43
N LEU A 51 -18.03 -7.21 -19.52
CA LEU A 51 -18.22 -7.04 -18.08
C LEU A 51 -18.22 -5.57 -17.67
N ILE A 52 -17.23 -4.79 -18.14
CA ILE A 52 -17.12 -3.35 -17.87
C ILE A 52 -18.39 -2.64 -18.30
N THR A 53 -18.81 -2.85 -19.55
CA THR A 53 -20.02 -2.21 -20.10
C THR A 53 -21.27 -2.53 -19.27
N ALA A 54 -21.47 -3.82 -18.92
CA ALA A 54 -22.63 -4.24 -18.16
C ALA A 54 -22.62 -3.72 -16.71
N ALA A 55 -21.46 -3.73 -16.04
CA ALA A 55 -21.30 -3.29 -14.67
C ALA A 55 -21.42 -1.77 -14.52
N HIS A 56 -20.77 -1.00 -15.39
CA HIS A 56 -20.83 0.47 -15.40
C HIS A 56 -22.24 0.98 -15.65
N ALA A 57 -23.02 0.31 -16.51
CA ALA A 57 -24.44 0.63 -16.71
C ALA A 57 -25.29 0.48 -15.43
N GLN A 58 -24.78 -0.21 -14.41
CA GLN A 58 -25.41 -0.37 -13.09
C GLN A 58 -24.69 0.39 -11.97
N GLY A 59 -23.66 1.20 -12.29
CA GLY A 59 -22.86 1.94 -11.31
C GLY A 59 -21.94 1.05 -10.46
N ILE A 60 -21.53 -0.12 -10.98
CA ILE A 60 -20.66 -1.07 -10.30
C ILE A 60 -19.24 -0.96 -10.89
N GLU A 61 -18.24 -0.79 -10.02
CA GLU A 61 -16.84 -0.78 -10.44
C GLU A 61 -16.37 -2.16 -10.92
N VAL A 62 -15.46 -2.19 -11.88
CA VAL A 62 -14.75 -3.40 -12.31
C VAL A 62 -13.28 -3.27 -12.02
N HIS A 63 -12.77 -4.14 -11.14
CA HIS A 63 -11.35 -4.27 -10.85
C HIS A 63 -10.82 -5.52 -11.52
N ALA A 64 -9.86 -5.35 -12.42
CA ALA A 64 -9.19 -6.44 -13.10
C ALA A 64 -8.26 -7.17 -12.14
N TRP A 65 -8.65 -8.36 -11.69
CA TRP A 65 -7.80 -9.24 -10.89
C TRP A 65 -6.81 -10.00 -11.78
N VAL A 66 -5.52 -9.81 -11.49
CA VAL A 66 -4.40 -10.49 -12.13
C VAL A 66 -3.68 -11.40 -11.13
N ILE A 67 -3.44 -12.64 -11.54
CA ILE A 67 -2.49 -13.51 -10.82
C ILE A 67 -1.09 -13.13 -11.27
N ALA A 68 -0.29 -12.58 -10.36
CA ALA A 68 1.01 -12.01 -10.68
C ALA A 68 2.06 -13.05 -11.08
N THR A 69 2.13 -14.20 -10.40
CA THR A 69 3.31 -15.09 -10.49
C THR A 69 3.06 -16.45 -11.14
N ALA A 70 1.81 -16.87 -11.35
CA ALA A 70 1.53 -18.19 -11.92
C ALA A 70 1.70 -18.19 -13.45
N MET A 71 2.43 -19.17 -13.96
CA MET A 71 2.71 -19.33 -15.39
C MET A 71 1.82 -20.39 -16.05
N TRP A 72 1.64 -21.56 -15.43
CA TRP A 72 0.88 -22.66 -16.04
C TRP A 72 0.61 -23.77 -15.04
N ASN A 73 -0.43 -24.59 -15.24
CA ASN A 73 -0.76 -25.69 -14.34
C ASN A 73 -1.28 -26.97 -15.02
N SER A 74 -1.15 -27.08 -16.34
CA SER A 74 -1.51 -28.29 -17.09
C SER A 74 -0.26 -29.04 -17.52
N THR A 75 -0.39 -30.36 -17.69
CA THR A 75 0.63 -31.20 -18.31
C THR A 75 0.76 -30.95 -19.82
N THR A 76 -0.32 -30.47 -20.45
CA THR A 76 -0.31 -30.04 -21.85
C THR A 76 0.11 -28.57 -21.90
N PRO A 77 1.19 -28.21 -22.62
CA PRO A 77 1.58 -26.82 -22.78
C PRO A 77 0.46 -25.95 -23.40
N PRO A 78 0.45 -24.64 -23.13
CA PRO A 78 -0.42 -23.70 -23.83
C PRO A 78 -0.23 -23.81 -25.34
N SER A 79 -1.31 -23.68 -26.10
CA SER A 79 -1.27 -23.76 -27.56
C SER A 79 -0.68 -22.51 -28.22
N ASP A 80 -0.76 -21.36 -27.55
CA ASP A 80 -0.22 -20.11 -28.06
C ASP A 80 1.32 -20.11 -27.90
N PRO A 81 2.10 -20.01 -29.00
CA PRO A 81 3.56 -20.05 -28.92
C PRO A 81 4.15 -18.89 -28.11
N ASP A 82 3.47 -17.75 -28.03
CA ASP A 82 3.94 -16.54 -27.34
C ASP A 82 3.59 -16.56 -25.84
N HIS A 83 2.98 -17.65 -25.36
CA HIS A 83 2.68 -17.81 -23.94
C HIS A 83 3.94 -17.86 -23.08
N VAL A 84 3.93 -17.17 -21.94
CA VAL A 84 5.08 -17.03 -21.03
C VAL A 84 5.67 -18.39 -20.61
N PHE A 85 4.83 -19.41 -20.44
CA PHE A 85 5.27 -20.78 -20.16
C PHE A 85 6.07 -21.42 -21.31
N ASN A 86 5.70 -21.17 -22.57
CA ASN A 86 6.38 -21.73 -23.73
C ASN A 86 7.72 -21.02 -23.97
N LEU A 87 7.74 -19.70 -23.79
CA LEU A 87 8.94 -18.89 -24.00
C LEU A 87 9.95 -19.02 -22.85
N HIS A 88 9.46 -19.09 -21.60
CA HIS A 88 10.29 -18.90 -20.40
C HIS A 88 10.10 -19.96 -19.30
N GLY A 89 9.37 -21.03 -19.62
CA GLY A 89 9.13 -22.14 -18.69
C GLY A 89 10.30 -23.13 -18.59
N PRO A 90 10.04 -24.38 -18.18
CA PRO A 90 11.09 -25.35 -17.85
C PRO A 90 11.97 -25.80 -19.02
N ALA A 91 11.52 -25.58 -20.26
CA ALA A 91 12.32 -25.87 -21.46
C ALA A 91 13.36 -24.80 -21.76
N ALA A 92 13.19 -23.57 -21.24
CA ALA A 92 14.15 -22.50 -21.40
C ALA A 92 15.38 -22.71 -20.51
N VAL A 93 16.50 -22.09 -20.88
CA VAL A 93 17.79 -22.22 -20.19
C VAL A 93 18.40 -20.85 -19.89
N GLY A 94 19.27 -20.78 -18.89
CA GLY A 94 19.95 -19.54 -18.53
C GLY A 94 18.96 -18.42 -18.14
N ARG A 95 19.16 -17.22 -18.68
CA ARG A 95 18.34 -16.04 -18.40
C ARG A 95 16.93 -16.13 -18.99
N ASP A 96 16.71 -16.97 -20.00
CA ASP A 96 15.38 -17.14 -20.56
C ASP A 96 14.49 -18.03 -19.68
N ASN A 97 15.06 -18.74 -18.70
CA ASN A 97 14.30 -19.54 -17.75
C ASN A 97 13.87 -18.71 -16.55
N TRP A 98 12.58 -18.42 -16.47
CA TRP A 98 12.00 -17.60 -15.40
C TRP A 98 11.40 -18.42 -14.27
N VAL A 99 11.50 -19.76 -14.34
CA VAL A 99 10.88 -20.66 -13.36
C VAL A 99 11.50 -20.45 -11.98
N MET A 100 10.63 -20.25 -11.00
CA MET A 100 10.98 -20.16 -9.60
C MET A 100 11.37 -21.53 -9.05
N LEU A 101 12.47 -21.57 -8.31
CA LEU A 101 12.91 -22.76 -7.60
C LEU A 101 12.74 -22.58 -6.09
N ARG A 102 12.42 -23.67 -5.41
CA ARG A 102 12.55 -23.81 -3.95
C ARG A 102 14.00 -24.16 -3.60
N SER A 103 14.39 -23.90 -2.37
CA SER A 103 15.75 -24.11 -1.87
C SER A 103 16.25 -25.56 -1.97
N ASP A 104 15.36 -26.54 -2.09
CA ASP A 104 15.67 -27.96 -2.29
C ASP A 104 15.57 -28.40 -3.76
N GLY A 105 15.40 -27.46 -4.69
CA GLY A 105 15.34 -27.72 -6.13
C GLY A 105 13.94 -28.03 -6.67
N GLN A 106 12.88 -28.04 -5.83
CA GLN A 106 11.52 -28.20 -6.34
C GLN A 106 11.14 -27.00 -7.22
N SER A 107 10.60 -27.27 -8.41
CA SER A 107 10.32 -26.26 -9.45
C SER A 107 8.82 -26.00 -9.67
N LYS A 108 7.96 -26.67 -8.89
CA LYS A 108 6.50 -26.50 -8.93
C LYS A 108 5.89 -26.45 -7.55
N LEU A 109 4.87 -25.62 -7.36
CA LEU A 109 3.94 -25.74 -6.24
C LEU A 109 2.77 -26.61 -6.67
N ASN A 110 2.72 -27.86 -6.22
CA ASN A 110 1.79 -28.86 -6.76
C ASN A 110 1.95 -28.93 -8.29
N ASP A 111 0.91 -28.56 -9.05
CA ASP A 111 0.95 -28.50 -10.51
C ASP A 111 1.33 -27.13 -11.09
N ASP A 112 1.32 -26.06 -10.27
CA ASP A 112 1.61 -24.69 -10.73
C ASP A 112 3.11 -24.50 -10.97
N TRP A 113 3.46 -24.11 -12.19
CA TRP A 113 4.71 -23.43 -12.53
C TRP A 113 4.58 -21.95 -12.20
N LEU A 114 5.59 -21.38 -11.54
CA LEU A 114 5.58 -19.98 -11.13
C LEU A 114 6.84 -19.28 -11.63
N LEU A 115 6.69 -18.01 -12.00
CA LEU A 115 7.81 -17.14 -12.34
C LEU A 115 8.47 -16.61 -11.06
N ASP A 116 9.79 -16.45 -11.06
CA ASP A 116 10.54 -15.89 -9.94
C ASP A 116 10.51 -14.35 -9.96
N PRO A 117 9.93 -13.67 -8.94
CA PRO A 117 9.92 -12.21 -8.83
C PRO A 117 11.30 -11.57 -8.75
N GLY A 118 12.32 -12.32 -8.31
CA GLY A 118 13.71 -11.86 -8.34
C GLY A 118 14.36 -11.95 -9.72
N HIS A 119 13.73 -12.65 -10.67
CA HIS A 119 14.19 -12.70 -12.05
C HIS A 119 13.84 -11.37 -12.74
N PRO A 120 14.83 -10.64 -13.28
CA PRO A 120 14.66 -9.28 -13.76
C PRO A 120 13.61 -9.14 -14.87
N ASP A 121 13.63 -10.05 -15.84
CA ASP A 121 12.73 -9.99 -17.00
C ASP A 121 11.32 -10.50 -16.65
N ALA A 122 11.22 -11.39 -15.66
CA ALA A 122 9.94 -11.88 -15.17
C ALA A 122 9.21 -10.81 -14.37
N ALA A 123 9.93 -10.07 -13.51
CA ALA A 123 9.40 -8.91 -12.80
C ALA A 123 8.86 -7.85 -13.77
N ALA A 124 9.62 -7.52 -14.82
CA ALA A 124 9.18 -6.59 -15.86
C ALA A 124 7.94 -7.10 -16.62
N TRP A 125 7.89 -8.40 -16.92
CA TRP A 125 6.72 -9.02 -17.56
C TRP A 125 5.45 -8.89 -16.70
N VAL A 126 5.52 -9.13 -15.38
CA VAL A 126 4.38 -8.96 -14.45
C VAL A 126 3.85 -7.53 -14.46
N VAL A 127 4.75 -6.55 -14.42
CA VAL A 127 4.39 -5.13 -14.51
C VAL A 127 3.71 -4.82 -15.84
N ASN A 128 4.32 -5.24 -16.95
CA ASN A 128 3.81 -4.96 -18.30
C ASN A 128 2.44 -5.59 -18.55
N MET A 129 2.23 -6.81 -18.05
CA MET A 129 0.95 -7.51 -18.07
C MET A 129 -0.15 -6.69 -17.38
N ALA A 130 0.08 -6.26 -16.13
CA ALA A 130 -0.87 -5.44 -15.38
C ALA A 130 -1.14 -4.11 -16.08
N LEU A 131 -0.09 -3.40 -16.51
CA LEU A 131 -0.21 -2.11 -17.17
C LEU A 131 -0.87 -2.20 -18.55
N SER A 132 -0.75 -3.34 -19.24
CA SER A 132 -1.45 -3.53 -20.51
C SER A 132 -2.96 -3.57 -20.29
N VAL A 133 -3.45 -4.15 -19.19
CA VAL A 133 -4.88 -4.11 -18.86
C VAL A 133 -5.31 -2.68 -18.55
N VAL A 134 -4.57 -1.99 -17.68
CA VAL A 134 -4.85 -0.60 -17.27
C VAL A 134 -4.90 0.34 -18.48
N ARG A 135 -3.97 0.20 -19.42
CA ARG A 135 -3.88 1.06 -20.61
C ARG A 135 -5.04 0.84 -21.58
N ASN A 136 -5.50 -0.40 -21.71
CA ASN A 136 -6.38 -0.77 -22.82
C ASN A 136 -7.85 -0.87 -22.40
N TYR A 137 -8.20 -1.02 -21.13
CA TYR A 137 -9.59 -1.17 -20.69
C TYR A 137 -10.03 -0.07 -19.75
N ASP A 138 -11.33 0.26 -19.77
CA ASP A 138 -11.94 1.17 -18.80
C ASP A 138 -12.23 0.52 -17.44
N VAL A 139 -11.21 -0.13 -16.87
CA VAL A 139 -11.27 -0.66 -15.51
C VAL A 139 -11.14 0.45 -14.48
N ASP A 140 -11.91 0.34 -13.39
CA ASP A 140 -11.83 1.23 -12.23
C ASP A 140 -10.66 0.86 -11.32
N GLY A 141 -10.21 -0.40 -11.38
CA GLY A 141 -9.09 -0.89 -10.60
C GLY A 141 -8.29 -2.01 -11.25
N ILE A 142 -7.06 -2.18 -10.76
CA ILE A 142 -6.22 -3.36 -10.99
C ILE A 142 -6.00 -4.02 -9.62
N ASN A 143 -6.31 -5.31 -9.50
CA ASN A 143 -6.16 -6.08 -8.27
C ASN A 143 -5.07 -7.15 -8.42
N LEU A 144 -4.10 -7.15 -7.51
CA LEU A 144 -2.93 -8.02 -7.56
C LEU A 144 -3.09 -9.21 -6.61
N ASP A 145 -3.23 -10.42 -7.14
CA ASP A 145 -3.19 -11.66 -6.36
C ASP A 145 -1.87 -12.40 -6.63
N ARG A 146 -1.49 -13.26 -5.69
CA ARG A 146 -0.23 -14.02 -5.69
C ARG A 146 0.99 -13.15 -5.95
N ILE A 147 0.91 -11.86 -5.61
CA ILE A 147 2.02 -10.91 -5.58
C ILE A 147 2.83 -11.12 -4.29
N ARG A 148 3.44 -12.30 -4.21
CA ARG A 148 4.16 -12.85 -3.06
C ARG A 148 4.99 -14.06 -3.51
N TYR A 149 5.82 -14.59 -2.61
CA TYR A 149 6.36 -15.92 -2.82
C TYR A 149 5.28 -16.99 -2.55
N PRO A 150 5.41 -18.22 -3.09
CA PRO A 150 4.35 -19.23 -3.02
C PRO A 150 4.21 -19.92 -1.66
N ASP A 151 3.07 -20.60 -1.51
CA ASP A 151 2.84 -21.58 -0.44
C ASP A 151 3.73 -22.83 -0.61
N GLY A 152 3.57 -23.85 0.24
CA GLY A 152 4.35 -25.10 0.13
C GLY A 152 5.82 -24.95 0.56
N ASN A 153 6.06 -24.08 1.53
CA ASN A 153 7.36 -23.89 2.16
C ASN A 153 7.80 -25.12 2.97
N LEU A 154 9.10 -25.24 3.22
CA LEU A 154 9.71 -26.36 3.97
C LEU A 154 9.41 -26.33 5.47
N GLY A 155 8.76 -25.27 5.95
CA GLY A 155 8.31 -25.12 7.32
C GLY A 155 7.51 -23.83 7.52
N THR A 156 6.84 -23.73 8.66
CA THR A 156 6.16 -22.50 9.09
C THR A 156 7.19 -21.40 9.33
N ASN A 157 6.96 -20.20 8.78
CA ASN A 157 7.92 -19.08 8.85
C ASN A 157 9.29 -19.37 8.21
N VAL A 158 9.35 -20.33 7.27
CA VAL A 158 10.58 -20.67 6.52
C VAL A 158 10.39 -20.35 5.04
N PRO A 159 10.73 -19.13 4.57
CA PRO A 159 10.52 -18.72 3.18
C PRO A 159 11.46 -19.49 2.25
N SER A 160 10.94 -20.47 1.53
CA SER A 160 11.75 -21.50 0.87
C SER A 160 11.95 -21.27 -0.63
N TRP A 161 11.20 -20.35 -1.24
CA TRP A 161 11.18 -20.11 -2.69
C TRP A 161 12.06 -18.94 -3.13
N GLY A 162 12.34 -18.83 -4.44
CA GLY A 162 13.08 -17.71 -5.03
C GLY A 162 14.51 -18.00 -5.45
N TYR A 163 14.84 -19.27 -5.65
CA TYR A 163 16.20 -19.75 -5.93
C TYR A 163 16.50 -19.88 -7.43
N ASN A 164 15.80 -19.14 -8.30
CA ASN A 164 16.20 -19.05 -9.71
C ASN A 164 17.66 -18.55 -9.82
N SER A 165 18.42 -19.10 -10.76
CA SER A 165 19.85 -18.81 -10.91
C SER A 165 20.13 -17.33 -11.20
N ALA A 166 19.25 -16.65 -11.95
CA ALA A 166 19.37 -15.22 -12.20
C ALA A 166 19.13 -14.39 -10.94
N SER A 167 18.15 -14.77 -10.11
CA SER A 167 17.88 -14.12 -8.81
C SER A 167 19.09 -14.23 -7.88
N LEU A 168 19.67 -15.43 -7.76
CA LEU A 168 20.88 -15.65 -6.96
C LEU A 168 22.08 -14.86 -7.49
N ALA A 169 22.27 -14.80 -8.81
CA ALA A 169 23.35 -14.03 -9.41
C ALA A 169 23.22 -12.53 -9.14
N ARG A 170 22.00 -11.97 -9.22
CA ARG A 170 21.71 -10.58 -8.88
C ARG A 170 22.01 -10.30 -7.42
N PHE A 171 21.48 -11.11 -6.51
CA PHE A 171 21.74 -10.94 -5.08
C PHE A 171 23.24 -10.96 -4.73
N ARG A 172 24.01 -11.88 -5.33
CA ARG A 172 25.46 -11.93 -5.16
C ARG A 172 26.16 -10.68 -5.68
N ALA A 173 25.77 -10.19 -6.86
CA ALA A 173 26.32 -8.97 -7.45
C ALA A 173 26.01 -7.73 -6.58
N GLU A 174 24.79 -7.64 -6.04
CA GLU A 174 24.34 -6.50 -5.23
C GLU A 174 24.96 -6.48 -3.82
N THR A 175 25.23 -7.65 -3.24
CA THR A 175 25.70 -7.78 -1.85
C THR A 175 27.19 -8.09 -1.72
N GLY A 176 27.85 -8.49 -2.81
CA GLY A 176 29.22 -9.00 -2.80
C GLY A 176 29.36 -10.43 -2.25
N ARG A 177 28.25 -11.11 -1.97
CA ARG A 177 28.26 -12.50 -1.50
C ARG A 177 28.65 -13.47 -2.60
N THR A 178 29.26 -14.59 -2.21
CA THR A 178 29.68 -15.65 -3.14
C THR A 178 28.99 -16.99 -2.88
N ASP A 179 28.31 -17.13 -1.75
CA ASP A 179 27.66 -18.36 -1.32
C ASP A 179 26.22 -18.49 -1.87
N THR A 180 25.59 -19.64 -1.65
CA THR A 180 24.14 -19.78 -1.82
C THR A 180 23.49 -19.56 -0.46
N PRO A 181 22.68 -18.50 -0.26
CA PRO A 181 22.09 -18.20 1.02
C PRO A 181 21.15 -19.31 1.50
N ALA A 182 21.20 -19.62 2.80
CA ALA A 182 20.17 -20.43 3.45
C ALA A 182 18.79 -19.76 3.32
N ASN A 183 17.72 -20.55 3.34
CA ASN A 183 16.34 -20.05 3.16
C ASN A 183 15.88 -19.08 4.25
N THR A 184 16.45 -19.16 5.45
CA THR A 184 16.21 -18.24 6.58
C THR A 184 17.27 -17.15 6.73
N ASP A 185 18.19 -17.01 5.77
CA ASP A 185 19.17 -15.93 5.77
C ASP A 185 18.45 -14.55 5.76
N PRO A 186 18.69 -13.67 6.75
CA PRO A 186 17.94 -12.42 6.87
C PRO A 186 18.12 -11.47 5.68
N GLN A 187 19.33 -11.39 5.13
CA GLN A 187 19.64 -10.50 4.02
C GLN A 187 18.98 -10.98 2.73
N TRP A 188 19.05 -12.29 2.46
CA TRP A 188 18.36 -12.90 1.32
C TRP A 188 16.84 -12.81 1.43
N THR A 189 16.31 -12.97 2.64
CA THR A 189 14.88 -12.86 2.92
C THR A 189 14.37 -11.44 2.73
N GLN A 190 15.13 -10.42 3.19
CA GLN A 190 14.81 -9.03 2.92
C GLN A 190 14.91 -8.70 1.44
N TRP A 191 15.99 -9.12 0.76
CA TRP A 191 16.17 -8.87 -0.66
C TRP A 191 15.01 -9.40 -1.50
N ARG A 192 14.53 -10.62 -1.21
CA ARG A 192 13.35 -11.21 -1.84
C ARG A 192 12.06 -10.41 -1.58
N ARG A 193 11.83 -9.93 -0.34
CA ARG A 193 10.71 -9.01 -0.04
C ARG A 193 10.78 -7.75 -0.91
N ASP A 194 11.97 -7.17 -1.03
CA ASP A 194 12.18 -5.94 -1.80
C ASP A 194 11.84 -6.13 -3.29
N GLN A 195 12.04 -7.33 -3.85
CA GLN A 195 11.66 -7.62 -5.25
C GLN A 195 10.16 -7.53 -5.47
N ILE A 196 9.36 -8.15 -4.58
CA ILE A 196 7.90 -8.04 -4.63
C ILE A 196 7.46 -6.59 -4.46
N THR A 197 7.99 -5.91 -3.44
CA THR A 197 7.66 -4.51 -3.14
C THR A 197 7.99 -3.59 -4.33
N SER A 198 9.09 -3.85 -5.04
CA SER A 198 9.46 -3.10 -6.25
C SER A 198 8.45 -3.27 -7.39
N ILE A 199 7.98 -4.51 -7.63
CA ILE A 199 6.93 -4.79 -8.62
C ILE A 199 5.64 -4.04 -8.26
N VAL A 200 5.21 -4.12 -7.00
CA VAL A 200 4.00 -3.41 -6.50
C VAL A 200 4.14 -1.91 -6.71
N ARG A 201 5.27 -1.32 -6.31
CA ARG A 201 5.56 0.11 -6.48
C ARG A 201 5.51 0.53 -7.94
N ARG A 202 6.12 -0.25 -8.83
CA ARG A 202 6.12 0.04 -10.27
C ARG A 202 4.72 -0.01 -10.84
N ILE A 203 3.94 -1.05 -10.54
CA ILE A 203 2.53 -1.13 -10.96
C ILE A 203 1.75 0.08 -10.44
N TYR A 204 1.93 0.48 -9.17
CA TYR A 204 1.23 1.61 -8.57
C TYR A 204 1.49 2.92 -9.31
N VAL A 205 2.75 3.32 -9.40
CA VAL A 205 3.16 4.62 -9.98
C VAL A 205 2.79 4.69 -11.46
N GLU A 206 3.04 3.61 -12.21
CA GLU A 206 2.74 3.53 -13.64
C GLU A 206 1.22 3.52 -13.92
N SER A 207 0.43 2.84 -13.08
CA SER A 207 -1.03 2.82 -13.23
C SER A 207 -1.62 4.22 -13.03
N ILE A 208 -1.14 4.97 -12.03
CA ILE A 208 -1.59 6.34 -11.77
C ILE A 208 -1.15 7.28 -12.89
N ALA A 209 0.04 7.08 -13.46
CA ALA A 209 0.51 7.86 -14.61
C ALA A 209 -0.38 7.66 -15.85
N LEU A 210 -0.98 6.47 -16.01
CA LEU A 210 -1.94 6.19 -17.09
C LEU A 210 -3.36 6.67 -16.74
N LYS A 211 -3.80 6.42 -15.51
CA LYS A 211 -5.16 6.67 -15.02
C LYS A 211 -5.09 7.17 -13.57
N PRO A 212 -5.04 8.50 -13.32
CA PRO A 212 -4.79 9.05 -11.98
C PRO A 212 -5.75 8.61 -10.87
N ARG A 213 -6.97 8.19 -11.25
CA ARG A 213 -8.02 7.74 -10.32
C ARG A 213 -8.14 6.22 -10.19
N ILE A 214 -7.38 5.42 -10.95
CA ILE A 214 -7.47 3.95 -10.88
C ILE A 214 -7.15 3.47 -9.46
N ARG A 215 -7.90 2.49 -8.94
CA ARG A 215 -7.58 1.82 -7.68
C ARG A 215 -6.58 0.70 -7.93
N VAL A 216 -5.49 0.71 -7.17
CA VAL A 216 -4.52 -0.40 -7.14
C VAL A 216 -4.74 -1.16 -5.84
N SER A 217 -5.32 -2.36 -5.92
CA SER A 217 -5.56 -3.22 -4.78
C SER A 217 -4.71 -4.49 -4.84
N ALA A 218 -4.60 -5.19 -3.71
CA ALA A 218 -3.93 -6.48 -3.66
C ALA A 218 -4.66 -7.43 -2.71
N ASP A 219 -4.64 -8.73 -3.04
CA ASP A 219 -5.13 -9.81 -2.19
C ASP A 219 -4.01 -10.29 -1.25
N LEU A 220 -4.24 -10.16 0.05
CA LEU A 220 -3.17 -10.19 1.05
C LEU A 220 -3.33 -11.31 2.06
N ILE A 221 -2.21 -11.92 2.41
CA ILE A 221 -2.13 -13.07 3.29
C ILE A 221 -2.36 -12.68 4.74
N THR A 222 -3.22 -13.46 5.39
CA THR A 222 -3.52 -13.40 6.82
C THR A 222 -3.51 -14.80 7.42
N TYR A 223 -2.41 -15.53 7.25
CA TYR A 223 -2.29 -16.91 7.73
C TYR A 223 -2.03 -16.97 9.23
N GLY A 224 -2.65 -17.97 9.89
CA GLY A 224 -2.54 -18.15 11.34
C GLY A 224 -3.20 -17.02 12.13
N ASN A 225 -2.74 -16.84 13.36
CA ASN A 225 -3.17 -15.77 14.27
C ASN A 225 -2.74 -14.40 13.74
N GLY A 226 -3.58 -13.39 13.99
CA GLY A 226 -3.26 -12.02 13.63
C GLY A 226 -2.28 -11.39 14.62
N PRO A 227 -1.63 -10.28 14.25
CA PRO A 227 -0.79 -9.52 15.18
C PRO A 227 -1.63 -9.01 16.36
N ALA A 228 -1.30 -9.41 17.58
CA ALA A 228 -2.02 -9.00 18.79
C ALA A 228 -1.32 -7.86 19.56
N THR A 229 -0.04 -7.59 19.24
CA THR A 229 0.74 -6.53 19.86
C THR A 229 1.44 -5.70 18.79
N LEU A 230 1.80 -4.46 19.14
CA LEU A 230 2.53 -3.58 18.26
C LEU A 230 3.87 -4.21 17.81
N GLY A 231 4.14 -4.17 16.50
CA GLY A 231 5.39 -4.69 15.93
C GLY A 231 5.45 -6.22 15.81
N SER A 232 4.30 -6.91 15.95
CA SER A 232 4.23 -8.37 15.75
C SER A 232 3.90 -8.79 14.32
N PHE A 233 3.70 -7.85 13.38
CA PHE A 233 3.39 -8.15 11.98
C PHE A 233 4.54 -8.90 11.29
N GLU A 234 5.76 -8.51 11.62
CA GLU A 234 7.00 -9.02 11.04
C GLU A 234 7.28 -10.48 11.45
N ALA A 235 6.62 -10.95 12.53
CA ALA A 235 6.65 -12.35 12.97
C ALA A 235 5.54 -13.22 12.34
N THR A 236 4.61 -12.62 11.59
CA THR A 236 3.52 -13.36 10.94
C THR A 236 4.00 -14.10 9.70
N ARG A 237 3.23 -15.11 9.31
CA ARG A 237 3.49 -15.86 8.08
C ARG A 237 3.36 -15.00 6.81
N ALA A 238 2.59 -13.91 6.84
CA ALA A 238 2.51 -12.98 5.72
C ALA A 238 3.87 -12.35 5.40
N TYR A 239 4.53 -11.81 6.44
CA TYR A 239 5.82 -11.15 6.31
C TYR A 239 7.01 -12.12 6.28
N ALA A 240 7.05 -13.08 7.19
CA ALA A 240 8.19 -13.96 7.40
C ALA A 240 8.24 -15.14 6.43
N GLU A 241 7.08 -15.64 5.98
CA GLU A 241 7.00 -16.84 5.14
C GLU A 241 6.68 -16.50 3.69
N GLN A 242 5.64 -15.71 3.46
CA GLN A 242 5.18 -15.36 2.11
C GLN A 242 5.87 -14.14 1.53
N LEU A 243 6.68 -13.45 2.36
CA LEU A 243 7.44 -12.27 1.99
C LEU A 243 6.55 -11.16 1.40
N GLN A 244 5.33 -11.04 1.95
CA GLN A 244 4.31 -10.10 1.53
C GLN A 244 4.18 -8.98 2.58
N ASP A 245 5.03 -7.96 2.48
CA ASP A 245 5.07 -6.82 3.41
C ASP A 245 3.95 -5.79 3.13
N TRP A 246 2.71 -6.26 3.20
CA TRP A 246 1.57 -5.44 2.82
C TRP A 246 1.30 -4.29 3.77
N ARG A 247 1.70 -4.40 5.05
CA ARG A 247 1.64 -3.29 6.00
C ARG A 247 2.60 -2.19 5.57
N GLY A 248 3.83 -2.55 5.16
CA GLY A 248 4.78 -1.62 4.56
C GLY A 248 4.22 -0.95 3.31
N TRP A 249 3.50 -1.68 2.46
CA TRP A 249 2.90 -1.12 1.24
C TRP A 249 1.81 -0.08 1.50
N LEU A 250 0.95 -0.30 2.51
CA LEU A 250 -0.05 0.69 2.95
C LEU A 250 0.61 1.93 3.56
N ARG A 251 1.68 1.74 4.34
CA ARG A 251 2.43 2.81 4.98
C ARG A 251 3.18 3.68 3.96
N GLU A 252 3.84 3.05 3.01
CA GLU A 252 4.53 3.73 1.91
C GLU A 252 3.52 4.39 0.96
N GLY A 253 2.36 3.77 0.80
CA GLY A 253 1.28 4.26 -0.05
C GLY A 253 1.31 3.73 -1.47
N ILE A 254 1.87 2.53 -1.69
CA ILE A 254 1.97 1.86 -3.00
C ILE A 254 0.86 0.82 -3.24
N VAL A 255 -0.13 0.76 -2.35
CA VAL A 255 -1.40 0.03 -2.53
C VAL A 255 -2.51 0.94 -2.01
N ASP A 256 -3.58 1.11 -2.79
CA ASP A 256 -4.75 1.89 -2.39
C ASP A 256 -5.66 1.13 -1.45
N THR A 257 -5.89 -0.16 -1.72
CA THR A 257 -6.77 -1.01 -0.92
C THR A 257 -6.16 -2.39 -0.71
N ALA A 258 -5.89 -2.69 0.55
CA ALA A 258 -5.50 -4.00 1.00
C ALA A 258 -6.73 -4.89 1.18
N MET A 259 -6.95 -5.85 0.29
CA MET A 259 -8.02 -6.85 0.40
C MET A 259 -7.48 -8.06 1.17
N LEU A 260 -7.79 -8.13 2.46
CA LEU A 260 -7.28 -9.19 3.31
C LEU A 260 -7.97 -10.52 3.01
N MET A 261 -7.24 -11.53 2.58
CA MET A 261 -7.75 -12.90 2.40
C MET A 261 -7.94 -13.59 3.76
N ASN A 262 -8.85 -13.05 4.58
CA ASN A 262 -9.13 -13.51 5.94
C ASN A 262 -9.97 -14.78 5.96
N TYR A 263 -9.46 -15.79 5.24
CA TYR A 263 -10.16 -17.02 4.93
C TYR A 263 -10.11 -17.95 6.14
N LYS A 264 -11.13 -17.84 6.98
CA LYS A 264 -11.29 -18.54 8.25
C LYS A 264 -12.67 -19.17 8.33
N ARG A 265 -12.75 -20.35 8.95
CA ARG A 265 -14.02 -21.00 9.30
C ARG A 265 -14.55 -20.42 10.60
N ASP A 266 -15.72 -19.80 10.56
CA ASP A 266 -16.30 -19.15 11.74
C ASP A 266 -16.75 -20.14 12.81
N THR A 267 -17.03 -21.38 12.41
CA THR A 267 -17.47 -22.47 13.29
C THR A 267 -16.34 -23.08 14.11
N LEU A 268 -15.07 -22.74 13.82
CA LEU A 268 -13.92 -23.23 14.58
C LEU A 268 -13.54 -22.22 15.67
N THR A 269 -13.95 -22.51 16.90
CA THR A 269 -13.84 -21.59 18.05
C THR A 269 -12.96 -22.10 19.19
N THR A 270 -12.28 -23.24 19.02
CA THR A 270 -11.45 -23.88 20.07
C THR A 270 -9.98 -23.93 19.68
N GLU A 271 -9.11 -23.77 20.67
CA GLU A 271 -7.65 -23.88 20.48
C GLU A 271 -7.24 -25.34 20.19
N PRO A 272 -6.15 -25.57 19.44
CA PRO A 272 -5.19 -24.57 18.89
C PRO A 272 -5.59 -23.99 17.51
N ASN A 273 -6.76 -24.34 16.97
CA ASN A 273 -7.19 -23.94 15.62
C ASN A 273 -8.43 -23.04 15.66
N ASN A 274 -8.42 -22.05 16.57
CA ASN A 274 -9.51 -21.11 16.75
C ASN A 274 -9.55 -20.08 15.60
N GLN A 275 -10.09 -20.48 14.46
CA GLN A 275 -10.10 -19.64 13.26
C GLN A 275 -11.05 -18.44 13.38
N ARG A 276 -12.10 -18.53 14.21
CA ARG A 276 -12.93 -17.35 14.52
C ARG A 276 -12.11 -16.25 15.18
N ARG A 277 -11.30 -16.60 16.19
CA ARG A 277 -10.37 -15.66 16.82
C ARG A 277 -9.34 -15.13 15.82
N MET A 278 -8.75 -15.99 15.00
CA MET A 278 -7.80 -15.55 13.95
C MET A 278 -8.45 -14.55 12.99
N TYR A 279 -9.73 -14.75 12.64
CA TYR A 279 -10.47 -13.81 11.80
C TYR A 279 -10.58 -12.45 12.48
N ASP A 280 -10.98 -12.43 13.75
CA ASP A 280 -11.12 -11.20 14.52
C ASP A 280 -9.79 -10.46 14.64
N GLU A 281 -8.71 -11.14 15.02
CA GLU A 281 -7.38 -10.53 15.15
C GLU A 281 -6.89 -9.87 13.86
N TRP A 282 -7.05 -10.53 12.70
CA TRP A 282 -6.67 -9.95 11.42
C TRP A 282 -7.59 -8.83 10.95
N ALA A 283 -8.89 -8.92 11.26
CA ALA A 283 -9.85 -7.86 10.94
C ALA A 283 -9.54 -6.59 11.75
N GLU A 284 -9.31 -6.73 13.06
CA GLU A 284 -8.85 -5.66 13.96
C GLU A 284 -7.55 -5.04 13.45
N PHE A 285 -6.52 -5.86 13.22
CA PHE A 285 -5.22 -5.38 12.76
C PHE A 285 -5.30 -4.63 11.43
N GLY A 286 -6.09 -5.15 10.47
CA GLY A 286 -6.32 -4.50 9.19
C GLY A 286 -6.99 -3.13 9.32
N LYS A 287 -8.00 -3.01 10.18
CA LYS A 287 -8.70 -1.73 10.41
C LYS A 287 -7.78 -0.69 11.04
N ASP A 288 -6.85 -1.11 11.89
CA ASP A 288 -5.97 -0.23 12.66
C ASP A 288 -4.65 0.11 11.96
N ASN A 289 -4.33 -0.52 10.81
CA ASN A 289 -3.07 -0.31 10.08
C ASN A 289 -3.31 0.18 8.63
N GLN A 290 -4.29 1.05 8.43
CA GLN A 290 -4.67 1.58 7.11
C GLN A 290 -3.82 2.78 6.66
N TYR A 291 -3.21 3.53 7.59
CA TYR A 291 -2.46 4.76 7.29
C TYR A 291 -3.29 5.75 6.45
N ARG A 292 -2.74 6.29 5.34
CA ARG A 292 -3.45 7.11 4.35
C ARG A 292 -4.04 6.28 3.20
N ARG A 293 -4.30 5.00 3.44
CA ARG A 293 -4.83 4.02 2.49
C ARG A 293 -6.02 3.32 3.12
N SER A 294 -6.38 2.13 2.64
CA SER A 294 -7.58 1.45 3.10
C SER A 294 -7.43 -0.05 3.17
N THR A 295 -8.20 -0.70 4.04
CA THR A 295 -8.33 -2.15 4.10
C THR A 295 -9.78 -2.57 3.86
N ALA A 296 -9.96 -3.68 3.15
CA ALA A 296 -11.22 -4.39 3.05
C ALA A 296 -11.03 -5.81 3.57
N ILE A 297 -11.96 -6.31 4.38
CA ILE A 297 -11.81 -7.61 5.05
C ILE A 297 -12.51 -8.69 4.23
N GLY A 298 -11.74 -9.69 3.78
CA GLY A 298 -12.24 -10.76 2.92
C GLY A 298 -12.71 -11.99 3.67
N THR A 299 -13.89 -12.50 3.29
CA THR A 299 -14.43 -13.78 3.79
C THR A 299 -14.33 -14.84 2.70
N ALA A 300 -13.83 -16.02 3.07
CA ALA A 300 -13.97 -17.21 2.24
C ALA A 300 -15.36 -17.82 2.40
N LEU A 301 -16.29 -17.39 1.56
CA LEU A 301 -17.67 -17.87 1.48
C LEU A 301 -17.73 -19.40 1.33
N TYR A 302 -16.92 -19.98 0.45
CA TYR A 302 -16.87 -21.44 0.21
C TYR A 302 -16.45 -22.27 1.45
N LEU A 303 -15.87 -21.63 2.47
CA LEU A 303 -15.48 -22.29 3.72
C LEU A 303 -16.54 -22.22 4.82
N ASN A 304 -17.60 -21.43 4.63
CA ASN A 304 -18.56 -21.09 5.66
C ASN A 304 -20.00 -21.36 5.21
N ASP A 305 -20.88 -21.65 6.15
CA ASP A 305 -22.31 -21.56 5.87
C ASP A 305 -22.74 -20.08 5.74
N ILE A 306 -23.99 -19.84 5.33
CA ILE A 306 -24.50 -18.48 5.11
C ILE A 306 -24.47 -17.66 6.42
N ALA A 307 -24.90 -18.24 7.55
CA ALA A 307 -24.93 -17.52 8.83
C ALA A 307 -23.53 -17.10 9.29
N SER A 308 -22.54 -17.99 9.14
CA SER A 308 -21.12 -17.73 9.43
C SER A 308 -20.55 -16.64 8.51
N SER A 309 -20.90 -16.66 7.22
CA SER A 309 -20.46 -15.65 6.25
C SER A 309 -21.05 -14.28 6.57
N VAL A 310 -22.34 -14.20 6.92
CA VAL A 310 -23.00 -12.96 7.34
C VAL A 310 -22.42 -12.44 8.67
N SER A 311 -22.15 -13.33 9.63
CA SER A 311 -21.45 -13.03 10.89
C SER A 311 -20.07 -12.41 10.64
N GLN A 312 -19.30 -12.97 9.71
CA GLN A 312 -18.00 -12.43 9.33
C GLN A 312 -18.11 -11.08 8.60
N ALA A 313 -19.09 -10.92 7.69
CA ALA A 313 -19.35 -9.64 7.02
C ALA A 313 -19.73 -8.54 8.01
N ARG A 314 -20.57 -8.84 9.01
CA ARG A 314 -20.94 -7.89 10.07
C ARG A 314 -19.73 -7.44 10.88
N ARG A 315 -18.86 -8.37 11.29
CA ARG A 315 -17.62 -8.04 12.01
C ARG A 315 -16.58 -7.33 11.14
N ALA A 316 -16.55 -7.60 9.84
CA ALA A 316 -15.67 -6.91 8.89
C ALA A 316 -15.96 -5.41 8.82
N VAL A 317 -17.24 -5.03 8.72
CA VAL A 317 -17.67 -3.63 8.59
C VAL A 317 -17.87 -2.92 9.94
N ALA A 318 -17.93 -3.67 11.04
CA ALA A 318 -17.94 -3.07 12.37
C ALA A 318 -16.62 -2.36 12.68
N PRO A 319 -16.62 -1.29 13.49
CA PRO A 319 -15.39 -0.70 14.00
C PRO A 319 -14.51 -1.73 14.73
N SER A 320 -13.20 -1.52 14.69
CA SER A 320 -12.25 -2.20 15.57
C SER A 320 -12.50 -1.83 17.02
N ALA A 321 -11.85 -2.53 17.94
CA ALA A 321 -11.76 -2.10 19.34
C ALA A 321 -11.25 -0.66 19.41
N ALA A 322 -10.24 -0.31 18.61
CA ALA A 322 -9.71 1.05 18.50
C ALA A 322 -10.61 2.02 17.70
N GLY A 323 -11.84 1.61 17.33
CA GLY A 323 -12.87 2.39 16.67
C GLY A 323 -12.61 2.74 15.20
N ASN A 324 -11.59 2.17 14.57
CA ASN A 324 -11.33 2.33 13.14
C ASN A 324 -12.19 1.37 12.32
N THR A 325 -12.64 1.80 11.15
CA THR A 325 -13.43 0.97 10.24
C THR A 325 -12.66 0.66 8.98
N ALA A 326 -12.75 -0.59 8.50
CA ALA A 326 -12.33 -0.96 7.15
C ALA A 326 -13.23 -0.23 6.14
N VAL A 327 -12.76 -0.03 4.91
CA VAL A 327 -13.60 0.58 3.86
C VAL A 327 -14.71 -0.36 3.35
N GLY A 328 -14.64 -1.65 3.69
CA GLY A 328 -15.70 -2.60 3.37
C GLY A 328 -15.33 -4.07 3.60
N TRP A 329 -16.14 -4.93 2.99
CA TRP A 329 -16.04 -6.38 3.03
C TRP A 329 -15.94 -6.94 1.60
N VAL A 330 -15.20 -8.05 1.44
CA VAL A 330 -15.06 -8.75 0.15
C VAL A 330 -15.45 -10.22 0.32
N GLY A 331 -16.42 -10.69 -0.47
CA GLY A 331 -16.87 -12.10 -0.44
C GLY A 331 -16.17 -12.96 -1.49
N TYR A 332 -15.30 -13.88 -1.08
CA TYR A 332 -14.67 -14.84 -1.98
C TYR A 332 -15.27 -16.25 -1.83
N SER A 333 -15.96 -16.83 -2.81
CA SER A 333 -16.12 -16.37 -4.19
C SER A 333 -17.59 -16.36 -4.61
N TYR A 334 -17.89 -15.55 -5.62
CA TYR A 334 -19.19 -15.49 -6.28
C TYR A 334 -19.67 -16.86 -6.81
N ARG A 335 -18.73 -17.68 -7.33
CA ARG A 335 -19.05 -19.00 -7.88
C ARG A 335 -19.56 -19.94 -6.80
N THR A 336 -18.86 -19.99 -5.67
CA THR A 336 -19.13 -20.93 -4.57
C THR A 336 -19.39 -20.13 -3.28
N PRO A 337 -20.64 -19.68 -3.08
CA PRO A 337 -20.99 -18.69 -2.05
C PRO A 337 -21.25 -19.29 -0.65
N ASP A 338 -21.14 -20.61 -0.48
CA ASP A 338 -21.23 -21.28 0.83
C ASP A 338 -20.72 -22.73 0.78
N THR A 339 -20.70 -23.40 1.94
CA THR A 339 -20.32 -24.81 2.08
C THR A 339 -21.26 -25.78 1.37
N LEU A 340 -22.57 -25.48 1.25
CA LEU A 340 -23.52 -26.37 0.56
C LEU A 340 -23.31 -26.37 -0.95
N ALA A 341 -23.03 -25.21 -1.54
CA ALA A 341 -22.58 -25.11 -2.93
C ALA A 341 -21.23 -25.80 -3.12
N ASN A 342 -20.29 -25.60 -2.20
CA ASN A 342 -18.97 -26.24 -2.27
C ASN A 342 -19.04 -27.78 -2.17
N ALA A 343 -20.08 -28.31 -1.54
CA ALA A 343 -20.34 -29.74 -1.43
C ALA A 343 -21.29 -30.28 -2.52
N ASP A 344 -21.66 -29.44 -3.50
CA ASP A 344 -22.62 -29.76 -4.57
C ASP A 344 -24.00 -30.23 -4.07
N THR A 345 -24.38 -29.83 -2.84
CA THR A 345 -25.66 -30.19 -2.20
C THR A 345 -26.75 -29.13 -2.37
N ARG A 346 -26.36 -27.91 -2.74
CA ARG A 346 -27.25 -26.81 -3.15
C ARG A 346 -26.65 -26.14 -4.38
N THR A 347 -27.48 -25.75 -5.33
CA THR A 347 -26.98 -25.09 -6.55
C THR A 347 -26.34 -23.74 -6.20
N ASP A 348 -25.29 -23.35 -6.93
CA ASP A 348 -24.62 -22.06 -6.72
C ASP A 348 -25.60 -20.88 -6.76
N ALA A 349 -26.59 -20.93 -7.65
CA ALA A 349 -27.61 -19.88 -7.77
C ALA A 349 -28.53 -19.80 -6.56
N ALA A 350 -28.96 -20.94 -6.02
CA ALA A 350 -29.78 -20.98 -4.81
C ALA A 350 -28.97 -20.52 -3.59
N SER A 351 -27.71 -20.94 -3.47
CA SER A 351 -26.85 -20.45 -2.39
C SER A 351 -26.57 -18.95 -2.49
N ARG A 352 -26.36 -18.40 -3.69
CA ARG A 352 -26.22 -16.95 -3.90
C ARG A 352 -27.47 -16.20 -3.45
N ALA A 353 -28.67 -16.69 -3.78
CA ALA A 353 -29.91 -16.07 -3.35
C ALA A 353 -30.05 -16.02 -1.82
N GLU A 354 -29.69 -17.10 -1.12
CA GLU A 354 -29.70 -17.12 0.34
C GLU A 354 -28.62 -16.21 0.96
N LEU A 355 -27.43 -16.14 0.37
CA LEU A 355 -26.38 -15.19 0.81
C LEU A 355 -26.85 -13.74 0.66
N ILE A 356 -27.39 -13.39 -0.51
CA ILE A 356 -27.94 -12.06 -0.79
C ILE A 356 -29.00 -11.70 0.24
N LYS A 357 -29.93 -12.62 0.51
CA LYS A 357 -30.97 -12.42 1.53
C LYS A 357 -30.37 -12.22 2.91
N GLY A 358 -29.37 -13.02 3.30
CA GLY A 358 -28.68 -12.91 4.58
C GLY A 358 -27.95 -11.59 4.78
N LEU A 359 -27.41 -11.02 3.70
CA LEU A 359 -26.65 -9.76 3.74
C LEU A 359 -27.55 -8.50 3.73
N THR A 360 -28.66 -8.55 3.00
CA THR A 360 -29.42 -7.33 2.63
C THR A 360 -30.80 -7.21 3.29
N ALA A 361 -31.33 -8.30 3.85
CA ALA A 361 -32.68 -8.35 4.42
C ALA A 361 -32.71 -9.05 5.78
N PRO A 362 -33.71 -8.77 6.63
CA PRO A 362 -33.96 -9.59 7.82
C PRO A 362 -34.11 -11.06 7.41
N SER A 363 -33.36 -11.96 8.05
CA SER A 363 -33.31 -13.37 7.66
C SER A 363 -33.09 -14.27 8.86
N ALA A 364 -33.26 -15.58 8.67
CA ALA A 364 -32.94 -16.56 9.71
C ALA A 364 -31.43 -16.74 9.93
N TYR A 365 -30.59 -16.21 9.03
CA TYR A 365 -29.13 -16.31 9.11
C TYR A 365 -28.51 -15.27 10.04
N ASP A 366 -29.22 -14.15 10.27
CA ASP A 366 -28.79 -13.08 11.15
C ASP A 366 -30.01 -12.34 11.71
N SER A 367 -30.19 -12.41 13.02
CA SER A 367 -31.28 -11.74 13.73
C SER A 367 -30.98 -10.27 14.06
N ALA A 368 -29.75 -9.80 13.82
CA ALA A 368 -29.37 -8.42 14.09
C ALA A 368 -29.98 -7.46 13.05
N ALA A 369 -30.52 -6.34 13.56
CA ALA A 369 -31.10 -5.27 12.75
C ALA A 369 -30.27 -3.97 12.91
N PRO A 370 -30.05 -3.21 11.81
CA PRO A 370 -30.40 -3.54 10.44
C PRO A 370 -29.53 -4.70 9.86
N PRO A 371 -29.94 -5.31 8.73
CA PRO A 371 -29.06 -6.19 7.94
C PRO A 371 -27.72 -5.55 7.64
N VAL A 372 -26.68 -6.36 7.40
CA VAL A 372 -25.30 -5.89 7.20
C VAL A 372 -25.22 -4.79 6.12
N PHE A 373 -25.90 -5.01 5.00
CA PHE A 373 -26.02 -4.08 3.88
C PHE A 373 -27.49 -3.78 3.61
N ALA A 374 -28.17 -3.17 4.58
CA ALA A 374 -29.57 -2.74 4.42
C ALA A 374 -29.72 -1.69 3.30
N ASP A 375 -28.72 -0.82 3.15
CA ASP A 375 -28.61 0.16 2.07
C ASP A 375 -27.58 -0.28 1.03
N THR A 376 -27.54 0.41 -0.12
CA THR A 376 -26.49 0.25 -1.13
C THR A 376 -25.36 1.26 -0.87
N PRO A 377 -24.23 0.86 -0.25
CA PRO A 377 -23.14 1.79 0.03
C PRO A 377 -22.50 2.29 -1.27
N PRO A 378 -22.13 3.59 -1.36
CA PRO A 378 -21.36 4.08 -2.48
C PRO A 378 -19.96 3.45 -2.48
N VAL A 379 -19.29 3.53 -3.62
CA VAL A 379 -17.87 3.19 -3.69
C VAL A 379 -17.08 4.07 -2.71
N PRO A 380 -16.23 3.50 -1.84
CA PRO A 380 -15.41 4.28 -0.93
C PRO A 380 -14.49 5.26 -1.67
N PRO A 381 -14.48 6.56 -1.32
CA PRO A 381 -13.60 7.52 -1.99
C PRO A 381 -12.14 7.30 -1.60
N MET A 382 -11.21 7.50 -2.54
CA MET A 382 -9.77 7.57 -2.27
C MET A 382 -9.35 9.03 -2.16
N THR A 383 -9.49 9.62 -0.96
CA THR A 383 -9.25 11.07 -0.74
C THR A 383 -7.84 11.49 -1.14
N TRP A 384 -6.84 10.62 -1.00
CA TRP A 384 -5.48 10.86 -1.46
C TRP A 384 -5.33 10.98 -2.98
N LYS A 385 -6.34 10.56 -3.76
CA LYS A 385 -6.41 10.71 -5.24
C LYS A 385 -7.43 11.76 -5.69
N THR A 386 -8.53 11.95 -4.96
CA THR A 386 -9.55 12.96 -5.31
C THR A 386 -9.23 14.35 -4.79
N GLN A 387 -8.47 14.44 -3.69
CA GLN A 387 -7.97 15.67 -3.08
C GLN A 387 -6.49 15.49 -2.69
N PRO A 388 -5.61 15.30 -3.68
CA PRO A 388 -4.23 14.94 -3.42
C PRO A 388 -3.48 16.10 -2.75
N LEU A 389 -2.69 15.78 -1.73
CA LEU A 389 -1.71 16.69 -1.12
C LEU A 389 -0.29 16.44 -1.65
N PHE A 390 -0.06 15.29 -2.28
CA PHE A 390 1.24 14.83 -2.72
C PHE A 390 1.21 14.42 -4.19
N GLY A 391 2.37 14.45 -4.84
CA GLY A 391 2.59 13.85 -6.15
C GLY A 391 3.50 12.64 -6.09
N HIS A 392 3.87 12.13 -7.26
CA HIS A 392 4.77 10.99 -7.41
C HIS A 392 5.83 11.31 -8.46
N LEU A 393 6.97 10.64 -8.41
CA LEU A 393 8.02 10.71 -9.41
C LEU A 393 8.31 9.32 -9.96
N ARG A 394 8.57 9.24 -11.26
CA ARG A 394 9.17 8.08 -11.92
C ARG A 394 10.29 8.47 -12.87
N GLY A 395 11.16 7.52 -13.20
CA GLY A 395 12.15 7.71 -14.23
C GLY A 395 12.85 6.41 -14.61
N ILE A 396 13.66 6.47 -15.67
CA ILE A 396 14.63 5.44 -16.01
C ILE A 396 16.02 6.04 -15.77
N ALA A 397 16.79 5.43 -14.88
CA ALA A 397 18.18 5.78 -14.66
C ALA A 397 19.04 5.18 -15.78
N LEU A 398 19.73 6.04 -16.52
CA LEU A 398 20.61 5.66 -17.61
C LEU A 398 22.06 6.04 -17.27
N ALA A 399 23.00 5.20 -17.67
CA ALA A 399 24.41 5.51 -17.70
C ALA A 399 24.70 6.55 -18.80
N SER A 400 25.89 7.14 -18.77
CA SER A 400 26.34 8.15 -19.75
C SER A 400 26.40 7.60 -21.18
N ASP A 401 26.51 6.28 -21.33
CA ASP A 401 26.47 5.56 -22.60
C ASP A 401 25.02 5.28 -23.10
N GLY A 402 24.00 5.72 -22.36
CA GLY A 402 22.59 5.53 -22.66
C GLY A 402 22.01 4.18 -22.22
N THR A 403 22.80 3.29 -21.62
CA THR A 403 22.31 1.99 -21.15
C THR A 403 21.63 2.08 -19.79
N PRO A 404 20.60 1.26 -19.50
CA PRO A 404 19.96 1.25 -18.19
C PRO A 404 20.91 0.91 -17.02
N LEU A 405 20.72 1.61 -15.90
CA LEU A 405 21.37 1.33 -14.63
C LEU A 405 20.51 0.38 -13.82
N ALA A 406 20.71 -0.93 -14.01
CA ALA A 406 20.05 -1.94 -13.19
C ALA A 406 20.56 -1.94 -11.74
N ASP A 407 19.66 -2.24 -10.79
CA ASP A 407 19.98 -2.54 -9.39
C ASP A 407 20.82 -1.47 -8.67
N THR A 408 20.67 -0.22 -9.12
CA THR A 408 21.48 0.94 -8.74
C THR A 408 20.70 1.80 -7.76
N VAL A 409 21.37 2.31 -6.72
CA VAL A 409 20.76 3.26 -5.80
C VAL A 409 20.67 4.63 -6.47
N VAL A 410 19.48 5.22 -6.41
CA VAL A 410 19.20 6.59 -6.82
C VAL A 410 18.74 7.39 -5.61
N HIS A 411 19.26 8.61 -5.50
CA HIS A 411 18.96 9.53 -4.41
C HIS A 411 18.04 10.61 -4.94
N LEU A 412 16.90 10.80 -4.27
CA LEU A 412 16.02 11.92 -4.52
C LEU A 412 16.51 13.11 -3.70
N ILE A 413 16.95 14.16 -4.38
CA ILE A 413 17.48 15.37 -3.78
C ILE A 413 16.49 16.51 -4.00
N ASP A 414 16.15 17.28 -2.99
CA ASP A 414 15.34 18.50 -3.17
C ASP A 414 16.15 19.59 -3.90
N ARG A 415 15.63 20.23 -4.97
CA ARG A 415 16.42 21.19 -5.77
C ARG A 415 16.67 22.52 -5.06
N GLN A 416 15.71 22.96 -4.24
CA GLN A 416 15.82 24.26 -3.57
C GLN A 416 16.88 24.20 -2.49
N THR A 417 16.97 23.05 -1.81
CA THR A 417 17.80 22.88 -0.64
C THR A 417 19.08 22.11 -0.95
N GLY A 418 19.04 21.09 -1.81
CA GLY A 418 20.18 20.25 -2.18
C GLY A 418 20.32 18.96 -1.37
N PHE A 419 19.31 18.55 -0.60
CA PHE A 419 19.42 17.40 0.31
C PHE A 419 18.67 16.17 -0.13
N ALA A 420 19.23 15.03 0.24
CA ALA A 420 18.60 13.74 0.10
C ALA A 420 17.31 13.66 0.93
N VAL A 421 16.22 13.36 0.24
CA VAL A 421 14.86 13.19 0.75
C VAL A 421 14.60 11.71 1.02
N ARG A 422 14.89 10.87 0.02
CA ARG A 422 14.72 9.41 0.05
C ARG A 422 15.63 8.76 -0.99
N ASP A 423 15.92 7.49 -0.76
CA ASP A 423 16.61 6.64 -1.74
C ASP A 423 15.63 5.63 -2.32
N ALA A 424 15.89 5.22 -3.56
CA ALA A 424 15.26 4.08 -4.20
C ALA A 424 16.31 3.25 -4.91
N ARG A 425 16.01 1.97 -5.14
CA ARG A 425 16.81 1.11 -6.02
C ARG A 425 16.10 0.97 -7.35
N THR A 426 16.86 1.09 -8.43
CA THR A 426 16.33 0.86 -9.78
C THR A 426 16.11 -0.63 -10.00
N ASP A 427 15.09 -0.98 -10.79
CA ASP A 427 14.95 -2.35 -11.27
C ASP A 427 15.89 -2.65 -12.44
N SER A 428 15.77 -3.85 -13.00
CA SER A 428 16.59 -4.35 -14.11
C SER A 428 16.52 -3.51 -15.39
N THR A 429 15.46 -2.72 -15.56
CA THR A 429 15.25 -1.82 -16.69
C THR A 429 15.74 -0.41 -16.39
N GLY A 430 16.37 -0.19 -15.23
CA GLY A 430 16.76 1.12 -14.73
C GLY A 430 15.59 1.92 -14.16
N TRP A 431 14.39 1.35 -14.08
CA TRP A 431 13.21 2.09 -13.61
C TRP A 431 13.28 2.32 -12.10
N PHE A 432 12.88 3.51 -11.67
CA PHE A 432 12.69 3.86 -10.27
C PHE A 432 11.43 4.72 -10.09
N GLY A 433 10.93 4.78 -8.86
CA GLY A 433 9.82 5.66 -8.51
C GLY A 433 9.76 6.02 -7.03
N PHE A 434 9.16 7.17 -6.75
CA PHE A 434 8.93 7.72 -5.42
C PHE A 434 7.47 8.14 -5.28
N VAL A 435 6.81 7.75 -4.20
CA VAL A 435 5.40 8.08 -3.93
C VAL A 435 5.24 9.08 -2.79
N ASP A 436 4.04 9.66 -2.68
CA ASP A 436 3.68 10.65 -1.65
C ASP A 436 4.78 11.71 -1.41
N LEU A 437 5.25 12.34 -2.50
CA LEU A 437 6.20 13.44 -2.49
C LEU A 437 5.47 14.77 -2.30
N VAL A 438 6.05 15.65 -1.48
CA VAL A 438 5.62 17.04 -1.37
C VAL A 438 5.77 17.72 -2.74
N THR A 439 4.92 18.71 -3.02
CA THR A 439 5.00 19.46 -4.26
C THR A 439 6.24 20.35 -4.27
N ASP A 440 7.27 19.95 -5.03
CA ASP A 440 8.48 20.73 -5.25
C ASP A 440 9.22 20.23 -6.51
N THR A 441 10.39 20.80 -6.80
CA THR A 441 11.32 20.29 -7.80
C THR A 441 12.42 19.48 -7.12
N TYR A 442 12.67 18.29 -7.64
CA TYR A 442 13.68 17.37 -7.15
C TYR A 442 14.73 17.08 -8.23
N ARG A 443 15.97 16.87 -7.82
CA ARG A 443 17.05 16.26 -8.60
C ARG A 443 17.13 14.79 -8.25
N VAL A 444 17.40 13.94 -9.22
CA VAL A 444 17.77 12.56 -8.97
C VAL A 444 19.25 12.40 -9.25
N THR A 445 19.99 11.82 -8.31
CA THR A 445 21.41 11.50 -8.44
C THR A 445 21.68 10.02 -8.20
N THR A 446 22.90 9.57 -8.50
CA THR A 446 23.39 8.22 -8.20
C THR A 446 24.90 8.24 -7.98
N ASP A 447 25.38 7.36 -7.12
CA ASP A 447 26.81 7.13 -6.90
C ASP A 447 27.45 6.24 -7.98
N SER A 448 26.68 5.78 -8.96
CA SER A 448 27.20 4.93 -10.03
C SER A 448 28.27 5.66 -10.84
N PRO A 449 29.50 5.11 -10.96
CA PRO A 449 30.57 5.73 -11.73
C PRO A 449 30.27 5.76 -13.24
N ARG A 450 29.19 5.09 -13.67
CA ARG A 450 28.72 5.07 -15.06
C ARG A 450 27.96 6.34 -15.45
N VAL A 451 27.62 7.22 -14.48
CA VAL A 451 26.97 8.51 -14.73
C VAL A 451 27.96 9.64 -14.50
N ALA A 452 28.33 10.33 -15.58
CA ALA A 452 29.22 11.47 -15.52
C ALA A 452 28.59 12.58 -14.66
N GLY A 453 29.26 12.94 -13.56
CA GLY A 453 28.77 13.93 -12.60
C GLY A 453 27.64 13.44 -11.69
N GLY A 454 27.24 12.16 -11.78
CA GLY A 454 26.27 11.53 -10.86
C GLY A 454 24.84 12.06 -10.91
N VAL A 455 24.49 12.95 -11.86
CA VAL A 455 23.14 13.54 -11.96
C VAL A 455 22.35 12.85 -13.07
N LEU A 456 21.18 12.32 -12.72
CA LEU A 456 20.26 11.68 -13.66
C LEU A 456 19.25 12.68 -14.25
N GLY A 457 18.91 13.74 -13.52
CA GLY A 457 18.06 14.82 -14.01
C GLY A 457 17.26 15.52 -12.92
N ASP A 458 16.43 16.47 -13.32
CA ASP A 458 15.50 17.18 -12.45
C ASP A 458 14.04 16.86 -12.85
N ALA A 459 13.12 16.96 -11.89
CA ALA A 459 11.69 16.80 -12.10
C ALA A 459 10.87 17.66 -11.13
N THR A 460 9.84 18.34 -11.63
CA THR A 460 8.87 19.08 -10.81
C THR A 460 7.66 18.21 -10.51
N ILE A 461 7.24 18.20 -9.25
CA ILE A 461 6.15 17.37 -8.74
C ILE A 461 4.98 18.26 -8.33
N ALA A 462 3.81 17.94 -8.85
CA ALA A 462 2.55 18.58 -8.51
C ALA A 462 1.63 17.56 -7.83
N ALA A 463 0.73 18.05 -6.97
CA ALA A 463 -0.20 17.19 -6.25
C ALA A 463 -1.09 16.41 -7.22
N GLY A 464 -1.21 15.10 -7.01
CA GLY A 464 -2.00 14.19 -7.84
C GLY A 464 -1.37 13.85 -9.19
N GLN A 465 -0.17 14.33 -9.49
CA GLN A 465 0.52 14.08 -10.75
C GLN A 465 1.70 13.13 -10.55
N VAL A 466 2.03 12.38 -11.60
CA VAL A 466 3.27 11.61 -11.69
C VAL A 466 4.26 12.38 -12.55
N GLY A 467 5.20 13.06 -11.90
CA GLY A 467 6.35 13.68 -12.57
C GLY A 467 7.24 12.61 -13.22
N THR A 468 7.86 12.96 -14.34
CA THR A 468 8.80 12.08 -15.06
C THR A 468 10.15 12.76 -15.15
N LEU A 469 11.22 12.03 -14.78
CA LEU A 469 12.59 12.53 -14.88
C LEU A 469 12.92 12.96 -16.32
N GLY A 470 13.41 14.19 -16.48
CA GLY A 470 13.84 14.71 -17.79
C GLY A 470 12.72 15.24 -18.69
N ALA A 471 11.45 15.16 -18.29
CA ALA A 471 10.37 15.84 -19.00
C ALA A 471 10.37 17.34 -18.65
N ALA A 472 10.44 18.21 -19.66
CA ALA A 472 10.17 19.63 -19.46
C ALA A 472 8.76 19.82 -18.90
N ALA A 473 8.60 20.68 -17.89
CA ALA A 473 7.30 20.95 -17.28
C ALA A 473 6.26 21.26 -18.37
N PRO A 474 5.03 20.70 -18.30
CA PRO A 474 3.97 21.15 -19.19
C PRO A 474 3.73 22.64 -18.91
N SER A 475 4.01 23.47 -19.90
CA SER A 475 3.61 24.87 -19.89
C SER A 475 2.10 24.90 -19.70
N ALA A 476 1.65 25.51 -18.60
CA ALA A 476 0.23 25.71 -18.35
C ALA A 476 -0.36 26.47 -19.55
N SER A 477 -1.25 25.82 -20.30
CA SER A 477 -2.05 26.51 -21.32
C SER A 477 -2.92 27.54 -20.60
N PRO A 478 -2.86 28.84 -20.96
CA PRO A 478 -3.73 29.82 -20.35
C PRO A 478 -5.16 29.62 -20.89
N SER A 479 -6.12 29.42 -19.98
CA SER A 479 -7.52 29.73 -20.29
C SER A 479 -7.68 31.22 -20.62
N PRO A 480 -8.63 31.62 -21.48
CA PRO A 480 -8.74 32.99 -21.96
C PRO A 480 -9.22 33.93 -20.85
N SER A 481 -8.46 34.99 -20.59
CA SER A 481 -8.90 36.11 -19.74
C SER A 481 -9.76 37.11 -20.51
N PRO A 482 -10.74 37.77 -19.86
CA PRO A 482 -11.51 38.87 -20.43
C PRO A 482 -10.69 40.17 -20.55
N SER A 483 -11.19 41.08 -21.38
CA SER A 483 -10.62 42.35 -21.87
C SER A 483 -10.09 43.36 -20.81
N PRO A 484 -9.27 44.34 -21.22
CA PRO A 484 -8.27 44.97 -20.36
C PRO A 484 -8.74 46.26 -19.65
N SER A 485 -8.11 46.55 -18.52
CA SER A 485 -8.01 47.87 -17.89
C SER A 485 -6.54 48.12 -17.50
N PRO A 486 -6.10 49.38 -17.36
CA PRO A 486 -4.77 49.80 -17.79
C PRO A 486 -3.64 49.43 -16.82
N SER A 487 -2.45 49.31 -17.41
CA SER A 487 -1.19 48.88 -16.80
C SER A 487 -0.75 49.69 -15.57
N PRO A 488 -0.22 49.04 -14.52
CA PRO A 488 0.72 49.67 -13.61
C PRO A 488 2.16 49.58 -14.14
N SER A 489 2.93 50.61 -13.82
CA SER A 489 4.36 50.82 -14.08
C SER A 489 5.28 49.66 -13.65
N PRO A 490 6.51 49.58 -14.20
CA PRO A 490 7.38 48.41 -14.03
C PRO A 490 7.85 48.22 -12.59
N SER A 491 7.56 47.05 -12.01
CA SER A 491 8.24 46.55 -10.81
C SER A 491 9.69 46.16 -11.14
N PRO A 492 10.62 46.35 -10.19
CA PRO A 492 12.04 46.09 -10.39
C PRO A 492 12.34 44.59 -10.47
N SER A 493 13.44 44.26 -11.17
CA SER A 493 14.03 42.92 -11.29
C SER A 493 14.22 42.23 -9.93
N PRO A 494 14.11 40.88 -9.86
CA PRO A 494 14.20 40.15 -8.61
C PRO A 494 15.61 40.25 -8.01
N SER A 495 15.66 40.66 -6.75
CA SER A 495 16.82 40.59 -5.86
C SER A 495 17.21 39.12 -5.59
N PRO A 496 18.45 38.84 -5.13
CA PRO A 496 18.82 37.49 -4.69
C PRO A 496 17.90 37.06 -3.55
N ASN A 497 17.23 35.91 -3.69
CA ASN A 497 16.25 35.41 -2.73
C ASN A 497 16.91 35.21 -1.35
N THR A 498 16.67 36.13 -0.42
CA THR A 498 16.89 35.91 1.01
C THR A 498 16.01 34.75 1.46
N CYS A 499 16.55 33.84 2.27
CA CYS A 499 15.78 32.73 2.79
C CYS A 499 14.51 33.22 3.51
N GLN A 500 13.35 32.71 3.09
CA GLN A 500 12.05 33.06 3.66
C GLN A 500 11.42 31.82 4.30
N THR A 501 10.93 31.98 5.53
CA THR A 501 10.20 30.94 6.24
C THR A 501 8.74 30.87 5.76
N SER A 502 8.18 29.67 5.68
CA SER A 502 6.76 29.47 5.35
C SER A 502 6.23 28.21 6.00
N VAL A 503 4.92 28.14 6.25
CA VAL A 503 4.23 26.93 6.70
C VAL A 503 3.15 26.61 5.68
N GLY A 504 3.12 25.38 5.20
CA GLY A 504 2.11 24.90 4.27
C GLY A 504 0.70 24.84 4.90
N PRO A 505 -0.33 24.50 4.11
CA PRO A 505 -1.68 24.33 4.64
C PRO A 505 -1.74 23.23 5.70
N GLY A 506 -2.59 23.42 6.71
CA GLY A 506 -2.88 22.39 7.71
C GLY A 506 -3.56 21.16 7.10
N ILE A 507 -3.37 20.01 7.73
CA ILE A 507 -4.03 18.78 7.37
C ILE A 507 -5.25 18.64 8.28
N ALA A 508 -6.45 18.66 7.70
CA ALA A 508 -7.70 18.64 8.44
C ALA A 508 -7.97 17.28 9.10
N ALA A 509 -8.71 17.30 10.21
CA ALA A 509 -9.14 16.10 10.91
C ALA A 509 -9.97 15.17 10.00
N PRO A 510 -10.01 13.86 10.28
CA PRO A 510 -10.91 12.95 9.57
C PRO A 510 -12.37 13.31 9.86
N THR A 511 -13.29 12.96 8.95
CA THR A 511 -14.73 13.18 9.12
C THR A 511 -15.33 12.43 10.31
N SER A 512 -14.68 11.36 10.75
CA SER A 512 -15.05 10.57 11.93
C SER A 512 -13.80 10.03 12.60
N VAL A 513 -13.80 10.02 13.93
CA VAL A 513 -12.73 9.41 14.73
C VAL A 513 -13.30 8.39 15.69
N ALA A 514 -12.47 7.41 16.04
CA ALA A 514 -12.81 6.41 17.03
C ALA A 514 -13.11 7.03 18.40
N SER A 515 -13.98 6.38 19.18
CA SER A 515 -14.41 6.88 20.49
C SER A 515 -14.86 5.76 21.40
N GLY A 516 -14.61 5.88 22.70
CA GLY A 516 -15.07 4.91 23.70
C GLY A 516 -14.24 3.62 23.77
N VAL A 517 -13.02 3.61 23.25
CA VAL A 517 -12.13 2.46 23.26
C VAL A 517 -11.66 2.17 24.69
N ALA A 518 -11.80 0.94 25.17
CA ALA A 518 -11.46 0.62 26.55
C ALA A 518 -9.96 0.80 26.87
N GLY A 519 -9.62 1.77 27.70
CA GLY A 519 -8.22 2.06 28.08
C GLY A 519 -7.74 3.44 27.63
N PHE A 520 -6.43 3.57 27.40
CA PHE A 520 -5.82 4.77 26.83
C PHE A 520 -5.70 4.64 25.32
N HIS A 521 -6.36 5.50 24.57
CA HIS A 521 -6.35 5.46 23.10
C HIS A 521 -6.37 6.87 22.53
N ALA A 522 -5.76 7.05 21.36
CA ALA A 522 -5.77 8.31 20.64
C ALA A 522 -6.20 8.11 19.18
N SER A 523 -6.88 9.11 18.63
CA SER A 523 -7.11 9.24 17.19
C SER A 523 -6.43 10.51 16.70
N TRP A 524 -5.73 10.43 15.56
CA TRP A 524 -5.20 11.63 14.92
C TRP A 524 -6.36 12.56 14.53
N TYR A 525 -6.23 13.85 14.88
CA TYR A 525 -7.30 14.85 14.77
C TYR A 525 -6.82 16.12 14.06
N GLY A 526 -5.96 15.96 13.06
CA GLY A 526 -5.43 17.06 12.27
C GLY A 526 -4.07 17.58 12.75
N GLN A 527 -3.41 18.36 11.91
CA GLN A 527 -2.10 18.94 12.20
C GLN A 527 -1.80 20.20 11.38
N SER A 528 -0.81 20.98 11.83
CA SER A 528 -0.26 22.09 11.04
C SER A 528 0.45 21.57 9.79
N GLY A 529 0.58 22.44 8.79
CA GLY A 529 1.32 22.12 7.58
C GLY A 529 2.83 21.97 7.82
N TYR A 530 3.53 21.57 6.76
CA TYR A 530 4.97 21.37 6.76
C TYR A 530 5.71 22.70 6.60
N ALA A 531 6.79 22.86 7.36
CA ALA A 531 7.50 24.12 7.45
C ALA A 531 8.70 24.14 6.50
N THR A 532 8.91 25.28 5.86
CA THR A 532 10.16 25.65 5.20
C THR A 532 10.84 26.70 6.07
N LEU A 533 12.06 26.44 6.53
CA LEU A 533 12.79 27.25 7.49
C LEU A 533 14.18 27.64 6.97
N CYS A 534 14.75 28.71 7.50
CA CYS A 534 16.16 29.04 7.30
C CYS A 534 17.00 28.35 8.37
N ALA A 535 18.26 28.01 8.06
CA ALA A 535 19.14 27.37 9.05
C ALA A 535 19.16 28.14 10.39
N GLY A 536 18.97 27.42 11.49
CA GLY A 536 18.88 27.98 12.85
C GLY A 536 17.55 28.66 13.22
N GLN A 537 16.64 28.88 12.27
CA GLN A 537 15.29 29.37 12.59
C GLN A 537 14.45 28.28 13.24
N THR A 538 13.50 28.70 14.06
CA THR A 538 12.53 27.82 14.69
C THR A 538 11.14 28.04 14.12
N ALA A 539 10.30 27.01 14.19
CA ALA A 539 8.88 27.16 13.93
C ALA A 539 8.05 26.29 14.86
N PRO A 540 6.82 26.73 15.19
CA PRO A 540 5.86 25.87 15.87
C PRO A 540 5.33 24.81 14.90
N ALA A 541 5.24 23.58 15.38
CA ALA A 541 4.44 22.52 14.79
C ALA A 541 3.34 22.13 15.77
N VAL A 542 2.16 21.85 15.24
CA VAL A 542 0.98 21.53 16.05
C VAL A 542 0.32 20.26 15.53
N VAL A 543 0.00 19.35 16.43
CA VAL A 543 -0.79 18.15 16.12
C VAL A 543 -1.91 18.01 17.15
N ALA A 544 -3.08 17.65 16.68
CA ALA A 544 -4.19 17.33 17.54
C ALA A 544 -4.37 15.81 17.61
N TYR A 545 -4.56 15.32 18.83
CA TYR A 545 -5.07 13.97 19.06
C TYR A 545 -6.35 14.05 19.86
N TYR A 546 -7.36 13.34 19.39
CA TYR A 546 -8.61 13.10 20.11
C TYR A 546 -8.42 11.92 21.05
N ASN A 547 -8.77 12.07 22.33
CA ASN A 547 -8.79 10.96 23.27
C ASN A 547 -9.98 10.05 22.94
N SER A 548 -9.69 9.02 22.15
CA SER A 548 -10.66 7.99 21.77
C SER A 548 -10.87 6.95 22.86
N GLY A 549 -10.07 6.97 23.94
CA GLY A 549 -10.12 6.02 25.03
C GLY A 549 -11.18 6.31 26.09
N THR A 550 -11.48 5.33 26.94
CA THR A 550 -12.32 5.49 28.13
C THR A 550 -11.56 6.05 29.34
N ARG A 551 -10.22 6.10 29.27
CA ARG A 551 -9.38 6.72 30.30
C ARG A 551 -8.89 8.08 29.82
N GLY A 552 -9.05 9.09 30.67
CA GLY A 552 -8.47 10.40 30.41
C GLY A 552 -6.97 10.43 30.69
N TRP A 553 -6.29 11.39 30.07
CA TRP A 553 -4.86 11.59 30.23
C TRP A 553 -4.62 12.67 31.28
N LEU A 554 -3.86 12.32 32.33
CA LEU A 554 -3.62 13.20 33.48
C LEU A 554 -2.18 13.70 33.46
N ALA A 555 -2.00 15.01 33.30
CA ALA A 555 -0.70 15.64 33.29
C ALA A 555 0.05 15.40 34.62
N GLY A 556 1.39 15.32 34.55
CA GLY A 556 2.25 15.15 35.72
C GLY A 556 2.18 13.77 36.39
N THR A 557 1.35 12.85 35.92
CA THR A 557 1.17 11.52 36.52
C THR A 557 1.72 10.42 35.62
N MET A 558 2.85 9.83 36.00
CA MET A 558 3.47 8.70 35.27
C MET A 558 2.45 7.56 35.09
N GLY A 559 2.41 6.97 33.90
CA GLY A 559 1.44 5.95 33.50
C GLY A 559 0.06 6.50 33.13
N GLN A 560 -0.14 7.82 33.16
CA GLN A 560 -1.39 8.48 32.75
C GLN A 560 -1.19 9.74 31.90
N VAL A 561 0.00 10.35 31.94
CA VAL A 561 0.33 11.55 31.15
C VAL A 561 0.62 11.21 29.69
N ALA A 562 0.00 11.95 28.77
CA ALA A 562 0.25 11.82 27.34
C ALA A 562 1.42 12.70 26.88
N TYR A 563 2.27 12.11 26.03
CA TYR A 563 3.36 12.77 25.33
C TYR A 563 3.28 12.48 23.82
N LEU A 564 3.98 13.29 23.04
CA LEU A 564 4.43 12.94 21.70
C LEU A 564 5.87 12.45 21.73
N GLY A 565 6.11 11.26 21.20
CA GLY A 565 7.45 10.72 21.01
C GLY A 565 7.88 10.76 19.54
N THR A 566 9.19 10.80 19.30
CA THR A 566 9.75 10.50 17.98
C THR A 566 9.52 9.02 17.65
N TRP A 567 9.32 8.71 16.37
CA TRP A 567 8.98 7.36 15.94
C TRP A 567 9.41 7.12 14.50
N ASP A 568 10.55 6.49 14.25
CA ASP A 568 10.99 6.20 12.87
C ASP A 568 10.52 4.84 12.33
N PRO A 569 10.25 4.72 11.01
CA PRO A 569 9.73 3.50 10.42
C PRO A 569 10.83 2.46 10.21
N GLU A 570 10.87 1.52 11.15
CA GLU A 570 11.43 0.16 11.07
C GLU A 570 12.94 -0.06 11.35
N PRO A 571 13.28 -0.76 12.45
CA PRO A 571 12.36 -1.04 13.56
C PRO A 571 11.89 0.28 14.17
N GLY A 572 10.60 0.36 14.52
CA GLY A 572 9.97 1.48 15.23
C GLY A 572 10.83 1.96 16.39
N GLN A 573 11.54 3.08 16.22
CA GLN A 573 12.58 3.51 17.16
C GLN A 573 12.29 4.88 17.73
N ASP A 574 12.24 4.90 19.06
CA ASP A 574 12.28 6.09 19.89
C ASP A 574 13.74 6.63 19.89
N ARG A 575 13.99 7.76 19.21
CA ARG A 575 15.36 8.26 18.99
C ARG A 575 15.48 9.78 18.95
N ALA A 576 16.69 10.28 19.19
CA ALA A 576 17.02 11.68 18.98
C ALA A 576 16.87 12.10 17.51
N THR A 577 16.61 13.39 17.29
CA THR A 577 16.54 14.00 15.96
C THR A 577 17.30 15.32 15.95
N SER A 578 17.78 15.72 14.78
CA SER A 578 18.38 17.04 14.58
C SER A 578 17.36 18.18 14.61
N LEU A 579 16.06 17.89 14.58
CA LEU A 579 15.00 18.88 14.51
C LEU A 579 14.53 19.44 15.86
N GLY A 580 14.99 18.88 16.98
CA GLY A 580 14.64 19.36 18.31
C GLY A 580 14.90 18.34 19.41
N GLY A 581 14.75 18.78 20.65
CA GLY A 581 15.07 18.02 21.85
C GLY A 581 15.32 18.90 23.06
N ASP A 582 15.97 18.33 24.06
CA ASP A 582 16.33 18.99 25.33
C ASP A 582 17.83 19.33 25.42
N GLY A 583 18.60 19.06 24.36
CA GLY A 583 20.06 19.22 24.36
C GLY A 583 20.84 17.98 24.78
N THR A 584 20.16 16.87 25.09
CA THR A 584 20.79 15.57 25.42
C THR A 584 20.76 14.61 24.22
N ASP A 585 21.57 13.55 24.29
CA ASP A 585 21.67 12.49 23.26
C ASP A 585 21.85 13.00 21.81
N GLY A 586 22.55 14.12 21.65
CA GLY A 586 22.85 14.74 20.36
C GLY A 586 21.69 15.56 19.76
N SER A 587 20.58 15.71 20.47
CA SER A 587 19.45 16.56 20.05
C SER A 587 19.74 18.05 20.32
N PRO A 588 19.21 18.98 19.51
CA PRO A 588 19.21 20.41 19.85
C PRO A 588 18.33 20.69 21.08
N ASN A 589 18.57 21.80 21.78
CA ASN A 589 17.65 22.25 22.83
C ASN A 589 16.59 23.20 22.23
N THR A 590 15.39 22.68 21.99
CA THR A 590 14.22 23.43 21.51
C THR A 590 13.14 23.59 22.58
N GLY A 591 13.45 23.21 23.83
CA GLY A 591 12.48 23.17 24.92
C GLY A 591 11.54 21.96 24.88
N TRP A 592 11.90 20.91 24.11
CA TRP A 592 11.18 19.65 24.20
C TRP A 592 11.37 19.04 25.60
N PRO A 593 10.34 18.37 26.15
CA PRO A 593 10.47 17.68 27.43
C PRO A 593 11.66 16.73 27.53
N ARG A 594 12.01 16.03 26.45
CA ARG A 594 13.24 15.21 26.31
C ARG A 594 13.74 15.20 24.87
N PHE A 595 14.96 14.70 24.65
CA PHE A 595 15.55 14.51 23.31
C PHE A 595 14.64 13.80 22.29
N ASN A 596 13.70 12.98 22.76
CA ASN A 596 12.75 12.20 21.98
C ASN A 596 11.29 12.37 22.43
N ARG A 597 10.99 13.37 23.26
CA ARG A 597 9.63 13.71 23.71
C ARG A 597 9.33 15.13 23.34
N LEU A 598 8.58 15.34 22.26
CA LEU A 598 8.42 16.64 21.60
C LEU A 598 7.55 17.59 22.42
N ALA A 599 6.47 17.07 22.98
CA ALA A 599 5.52 17.82 23.79
C ALA A 599 4.81 16.90 24.77
N ALA A 600 4.51 17.44 25.95
CA ALA A 600 3.48 16.88 26.82
C ALA A 600 2.11 17.42 26.40
N GLN A 601 1.04 16.76 26.84
CA GLN A 601 -0.30 17.32 26.74
C GLN A 601 -0.35 18.72 27.37
N PRO A 602 -1.00 19.72 26.74
CA PRO A 602 -1.05 21.08 27.27
C PRO A 602 -2.04 21.24 28.44
N ALA A 603 -3.10 20.42 28.47
CA ALA A 603 -4.14 20.49 29.47
C ALA A 603 -3.81 19.58 30.67
N GLU A 604 -4.15 20.01 31.89
CA GLU A 604 -3.99 19.18 33.09
C GLU A 604 -4.72 17.85 32.98
N TRP A 605 -5.89 17.85 32.33
CA TRP A 605 -6.69 16.67 32.07
C TRP A 605 -7.24 16.69 30.65
N VAL A 606 -7.08 15.58 29.93
CA VAL A 606 -7.72 15.33 28.63
C VAL A 606 -8.63 14.13 28.80
N GLY A 607 -9.90 14.39 29.09
CA GLY A 607 -10.90 13.36 29.30
C GLY A 607 -11.23 12.58 28.02
N PRO A 608 -11.94 11.44 28.15
CA PRO A 608 -12.56 10.78 27.02
C PRO A 608 -13.34 11.77 26.16
N ASN A 609 -13.21 11.64 24.85
CA ASN A 609 -13.87 12.47 23.85
C ASN A 609 -13.42 13.94 23.80
N GLN A 610 -12.24 14.26 24.37
CA GLN A 610 -11.63 15.58 24.28
C GLN A 610 -10.45 15.58 23.32
N VAL A 611 -10.18 16.73 22.70
CA VAL A 611 -9.03 16.93 21.81
C VAL A 611 -7.91 17.61 22.59
N ALA A 612 -6.69 17.08 22.48
CA ALA A 612 -5.47 17.72 22.95
C ALA A 612 -4.65 18.23 21.77
N TRP A 613 -4.27 19.51 21.82
CA TRP A 613 -3.44 20.18 20.82
C TRP A 613 -2.00 20.24 21.32
N PHE A 614 -1.17 19.31 20.88
CA PHE A 614 0.24 19.29 21.22
C PHE A 614 0.97 20.28 20.32
N GLN A 615 1.63 21.25 20.94
CA GLN A 615 2.48 22.21 20.26
C GLN A 615 3.94 21.96 20.67
N PHE A 616 4.83 21.91 19.69
CA PHE A 616 6.26 21.79 19.91
C PHE A 616 7.02 22.67 18.93
N THR A 617 8.23 23.07 19.33
CA THR A 617 9.10 23.89 18.50
C THR A 617 10.08 23.00 17.77
N ILE A 618 10.11 23.08 16.44
CA ILE A 618 11.19 22.51 15.64
C ILE A 618 12.25 23.58 15.38
N VAL A 619 13.52 23.17 15.32
CA VAL A 619 14.63 24.01 14.86
C VAL A 619 15.15 23.47 13.54
N ALA A 620 15.45 24.38 12.63
CA ALA A 620 16.16 24.08 11.41
C ALA A 620 17.63 23.77 11.73
N PRO A 621 18.16 22.58 11.40
CA PRO A 621 19.57 22.28 11.58
C PRO A 621 20.46 23.26 10.80
N SER A 622 21.73 23.33 11.20
CA SER A 622 22.73 24.16 10.50
C SER A 622 23.04 23.63 9.10
N VAL A 623 22.98 22.32 8.94
CA VAL A 623 22.97 21.66 7.64
C VAL A 623 21.57 21.91 7.07
N PRO A 624 21.44 22.54 5.89
CA PRO A 624 20.13 22.66 5.29
C PRO A 624 19.60 21.23 4.96
N GLY A 625 18.32 21.02 4.64
CA GLY A 625 17.79 19.64 4.61
C GLY A 625 16.34 19.52 4.21
N THR A 626 15.91 18.36 3.73
CA THR A 626 14.53 17.94 4.00
C THR A 626 14.60 16.87 5.07
N TYR A 627 14.22 17.25 6.29
CA TYR A 627 14.23 16.37 7.44
C TYR A 627 12.83 15.81 7.65
N ARG A 628 12.73 14.50 7.87
CA ARG A 628 11.49 13.86 8.27
C ARG A 628 11.47 13.70 9.79
N LEU A 629 10.42 14.20 10.42
CA LEU A 629 10.10 13.96 11.83
C LEU A 629 8.85 13.11 11.90
N SER A 630 9.03 11.82 12.07
CA SER A 630 7.92 10.89 12.30
C SER A 630 7.62 10.83 13.80
N ILE A 631 6.34 10.86 14.17
CA ILE A 631 5.91 10.97 15.57
C ILE A 631 4.82 9.97 15.89
N ARG A 632 4.71 9.64 17.17
CA ARG A 632 3.63 8.83 17.69
C ARG A 632 3.26 9.24 19.10
N PRO A 633 1.96 9.30 19.46
CA PRO A 633 1.56 9.61 20.83
C PRO A 633 1.79 8.40 21.75
N LEU A 634 2.07 8.68 23.03
CA LEU A 634 2.23 7.67 24.07
C LEU A 634 1.71 8.16 25.42
N ILE A 635 1.34 7.21 26.27
CA ILE A 635 1.20 7.44 27.72
C ILE A 635 2.52 7.03 28.37
N GLU A 636 3.23 8.02 28.90
CA GLU A 636 4.59 7.83 29.41
C GLU A 636 4.60 6.81 30.56
N GLY A 637 5.47 5.81 30.47
CA GLY A 637 5.55 4.72 31.45
C GLY A 637 4.42 3.69 31.39
N ALA A 638 3.51 3.78 30.41
CA ALA A 638 2.46 2.78 30.20
C ALA A 638 2.50 2.16 28.79
N GLN A 639 2.21 2.92 27.74
CA GLN A 639 2.12 2.38 26.37
C GLN A 639 2.23 3.44 25.28
N TRP A 640 2.69 3.03 24.10
CA TRP A 640 2.48 3.80 22.87
C TRP A 640 1.03 3.65 22.41
N LEU A 641 0.43 4.76 21.97
CA LEU A 641 -0.93 4.81 21.43
C LEU A 641 -0.92 4.51 19.93
N GLU A 642 -2.04 4.59 19.23
CA GLU A 642 -2.18 4.20 17.81
C GLU A 642 -1.18 4.92 16.87
N ASP A 643 -0.65 4.19 15.88
CA ASP A 643 0.27 4.73 14.86
C ASP A 643 -0.49 5.05 13.56
N TYR A 644 -0.82 6.32 13.37
CA TYR A 644 -1.43 6.81 12.12
C TYR A 644 -0.40 7.18 11.05
N GLY A 645 0.89 6.86 11.26
CA GLY A 645 1.98 7.24 10.35
C GLY A 645 2.16 8.75 10.26
N VAL A 646 2.00 9.45 11.39
CA VAL A 646 2.05 10.91 11.44
C VAL A 646 3.49 11.40 11.32
N PHE A 647 3.74 12.35 10.42
CA PHE A 647 5.07 12.94 10.25
C PHE A 647 5.00 14.42 9.84
N TRP A 648 6.14 15.10 10.01
CA TRP A 648 6.47 16.39 9.39
C TRP A 648 7.61 16.22 8.41
N TYR A 649 7.49 16.88 7.26
CA TYR A 649 8.67 17.31 6.52
C TYR A 649 9.05 18.73 6.96
N VAL A 650 10.33 18.93 7.22
CA VAL A 650 10.91 20.24 7.54
C VAL A 650 11.99 20.53 6.50
N THR A 651 11.71 21.48 5.62
CA THR A 651 12.61 21.90 4.55
C THR A 651 13.47 23.06 5.06
N VAL A 652 14.75 22.84 5.27
CA VAL A 652 15.72 23.87 5.67
C VAL A 652 16.48 24.37 4.46
N LYS A 653 16.38 25.68 4.22
CA LYS A 653 17.03 26.40 3.12
C LYS A 653 18.39 26.95 3.54
N THR A 654 19.27 27.13 2.56
CA THR A 654 20.51 27.89 2.76
C THR A 654 20.18 29.31 3.21
N PRO A 655 20.94 29.88 4.16
CA PRO A 655 20.77 31.25 4.65
C PRO A 655 20.65 32.31 3.54
#